data_AF-A0A553QGU8-F1
#
_entry.id   AF-A0A553QGU8-F1
#
_cell.length_a   1.000
_cell.length_b   1.000
_cell.length_c   1.000
_cell.angle_alpha   90.00
_cell.angle_beta   90.00
_cell.angle_gamma   90.00
#
_symmetry.space_group_name_H-M   'P 1'
#
loop_
_entity.id
_entity.type
_entity.pdbx_description
1 polymer ?
#
loop_
_entity_poly.entity_id
_entity_poly.type
_entity_poly.pdbx_seq_one_letter_code
_entity_poly.pdbx_strand_id
1 'polypeptide(L)'
;MDVKDPNFQRHFSGGLNLLHHTPPGVDPVMISADDSCLREDEVSASDPRSFRGINGGLRDPETRRDTPSTRSVKRLRAKETQNWSEKMKTLLISSILVMICCSEAQQEGNECIKASALSCGDCIQVGARCGWCTDPEFLKQGESTSARCDELESLRKRGCAEAKIENPHGSQQIQKNKPVTNRRKGAEKLRPEDITQIQPQKLSLQLRSGEPQNIELKFKRAEDYPIDLYYLMDLSYSMKDDLENVKNLGTSLMKEMSKITSDFRIGFGSFVEKTVMPYISTTPAKLLNPCTGDQNCTSPFSYKNVLRLTSNGQRFNSLVGQQQISGNLDSPEGGFDAIMQVAVCGEHIGWRNVTRLLVFSTDAGFHFAGDGKLGGIVLPNDGRCHLENNMYTMSHYYDYPSIAHLVQKLSENNIQTIFAVTEEFQPVYKKLVLELLQSSLCLSSSRWTFRGPDEAPGSGGPSGLRPRARHPSPCVPHTEEHLRLSSAEELKNLIPKSAVGTLSANSSNVINLIVDAYNKPTGDITDLLCAVQSLSSEVILENSKLPEGVTITYQSRCKNGVVNDGENGRKCSNISIGDEVSFSINITAQGCPKQGKTESIKIKPLGFTEEVEILLSFICECDCHLFAIKNSPVCHNGNGSFECGACRCNKGRVGRQCECRKDEVSSEDLDRNCRRDNGTDICSNNGECVCGACECKKRENPEERYSGKYCECDNFNCDRSNNKLCGGHGRCECRACVCDANYTGSACDCSLDISTCLASNQQVCNGRGVCECGACHCTDPKFQGPTCEICPTCPGVCTEHKECVQCRAFGTGEKQDVCERDCSSFRLVKVKDREKLPQPVQSFPLMHCKERDANDCWFYYTYAINNSTEPEVHVVETLECPAGPDIIPIVAGVVAGIVLIGLALLLIWKLLMIIHDRREFAKFEKEKMNAKWDTGENPIYKSAVTTVINPKYEGK
;
A
#
# COMPACT_ATOMS: atom_id res chain seq x y z
N MET A 1 -29.31 35.71 52.13
CA MET A 1 -30.46 36.14 51.32
C MET A 1 -30.83 35.06 50.30
N ASP A 2 -31.61 34.01 50.61
CA ASP A 2 -31.86 33.30 51.88
C ASP A 2 -32.48 31.92 51.55
N VAL A 3 -31.85 30.79 51.97
CA VAL A 3 -32.22 29.92 53.12
C VAL A 3 -33.20 28.78 52.75
N LYS A 4 -33.11 27.64 53.48
CA LYS A 4 -33.79 26.33 53.31
C LYS A 4 -33.06 25.38 52.34
N ASP A 5 -32.26 24.40 52.77
CA ASP A 5 -32.12 23.68 54.07
C ASP A 5 -33.22 22.59 54.32
N PRO A 6 -32.92 21.42 54.95
CA PRO A 6 -32.92 20.14 54.21
C PRO A 6 -33.37 18.88 55.03
N ASN A 7 -32.86 17.69 54.63
CA ASN A 7 -32.38 16.57 55.49
C ASN A 7 -33.32 15.42 55.92
N PHE A 8 -32.68 14.37 56.49
CA PHE A 8 -33.21 13.22 57.28
C PHE A 8 -33.81 11.99 56.55
N GLN A 9 -33.60 10.72 56.97
CA GLN A 9 -32.72 10.15 58.04
C GLN A 9 -32.57 8.59 57.97
N ARG A 10 -31.64 8.03 58.79
CA ARG A 10 -31.55 6.66 59.41
C ARG A 10 -30.84 5.54 58.63
N HIS A 11 -30.14 4.58 59.25
CA HIS A 11 -29.86 4.29 60.69
C HIS A 11 -28.45 3.68 60.94
N PHE A 12 -27.95 3.73 62.19
CA PHE A 12 -26.76 3.02 62.73
C PHE A 12 -27.07 1.50 62.96
N SER A 13 -26.18 0.56 63.36
CA SER A 13 -24.87 0.56 64.05
C SER A 13 -24.05 -0.70 63.67
N GLY A 14 -22.71 -0.79 63.79
CA GLY A 14 -21.98 -1.17 65.02
C GLY A 14 -21.29 -2.55 64.87
N GLY A 15 -20.24 -2.88 65.64
CA GLY A 15 -19.54 -4.19 65.55
C GLY A 15 -18.38 -4.40 66.55
N LEU A 16 -17.82 -5.63 66.64
CA LEU A 16 -16.56 -5.95 67.36
C LEU A 16 -15.96 -7.34 66.95
N ASN A 17 -14.94 -7.84 67.68
CA ASN A 17 -13.92 -8.80 67.22
C ASN A 17 -13.85 -10.17 67.95
N LEU A 18 -13.36 -11.19 67.21
CA LEU A 18 -12.41 -12.28 67.57
C LEU A 18 -12.69 -13.39 68.64
N LEU A 19 -12.36 -14.62 68.23
CA LEU A 19 -11.77 -15.77 68.97
C LEU A 19 -12.52 -16.51 70.10
N HIS A 20 -12.89 -17.79 69.86
CA HIS A 20 -12.20 -18.97 70.43
C HIS A 20 -12.65 -20.34 69.81
N HIS A 21 -11.86 -21.41 70.03
CA HIS A 21 -12.08 -22.79 69.52
C HIS A 21 -12.62 -23.78 70.57
N THR A 22 -13.39 -24.78 70.13
CA THR A 22 -13.34 -26.20 70.61
C THR A 22 -13.88 -27.20 69.54
N PRO A 23 -13.51 -28.51 69.58
CA PRO A 23 -13.86 -29.56 68.59
C PRO A 23 -14.91 -30.57 69.17
N PRO A 24 -15.16 -31.82 68.65
CA PRO A 24 -14.60 -32.53 67.48
C PRO A 24 -15.61 -33.30 66.57
N GLY A 25 -15.14 -33.87 65.44
CA GLY A 25 -15.94 -34.86 64.68
C GLY A 25 -15.39 -35.36 63.33
N VAL A 26 -14.53 -36.39 63.35
CA VAL A 26 -14.22 -37.38 62.26
C VAL A 26 -13.64 -36.87 60.91
N ASP A 27 -12.40 -37.26 60.63
CA ASP A 27 -11.61 -37.09 59.37
C ASP A 27 -10.73 -38.36 59.15
N PRO A 28 -10.40 -38.80 57.91
CA PRO A 28 -9.20 -38.31 57.18
C PRO A 28 -9.37 -38.22 55.63
N VAL A 29 -8.64 -37.49 54.75
CA VAL A 29 -7.43 -36.62 54.71
C VAL A 29 -6.44 -37.10 53.60
N MET A 30 -6.08 -36.20 52.67
CA MET A 30 -5.11 -36.35 51.53
C MET A 30 -5.53 -37.33 50.40
N ILE A 31 -4.90 -37.41 49.20
CA ILE A 31 -3.58 -36.97 48.68
C ILE A 31 -3.72 -36.32 47.27
N SER A 32 -2.64 -35.74 46.74
CA SER A 32 -2.47 -35.18 45.38
C SER A 32 -2.11 -36.21 44.29
N ALA A 33 -2.26 -35.76 43.03
CA ALA A 33 -1.58 -36.20 41.80
C ALA A 33 -2.06 -37.48 41.07
N ASP A 34 -2.13 -37.32 39.73
CA ASP A 34 -1.94 -38.26 38.62
C ASP A 34 -2.69 -39.60 38.52
N ASP A 35 -2.72 -40.11 37.28
CA ASP A 35 -3.17 -41.42 36.76
C ASP A 35 -4.64 -41.85 37.05
N SER A 36 -5.52 -41.97 36.04
CA SER A 36 -5.54 -42.83 34.83
C SER A 36 -6.03 -44.27 35.10
N CYS A 37 -6.15 -45.09 34.04
CA CYS A 37 -6.60 -46.51 34.05
C CYS A 37 -8.08 -46.73 34.46
N LEU A 38 -8.83 -47.76 34.04
CA LEU A 38 -8.67 -48.95 33.17
C LEU A 38 -9.88 -49.00 32.18
N ARG A 39 -10.23 -50.00 31.35
CA ARG A 39 -9.81 -51.39 30.96
C ARG A 39 -10.46 -51.64 29.55
N GLU A 40 -10.32 -52.69 28.72
CA GLU A 40 -10.15 -54.16 28.79
C GLU A 40 -9.22 -54.60 27.61
N ASP A 41 -8.47 -55.72 27.61
CA ASP A 41 -8.88 -57.14 27.63
C ASP A 41 -9.88 -57.45 26.47
N GLU A 42 -9.78 -58.48 25.60
CA GLU A 42 -8.85 -59.61 25.43
C GLU A 42 -9.02 -60.29 24.01
N VAL A 43 -8.19 -61.31 23.70
CA VAL A 43 -8.44 -62.44 22.75
C VAL A 43 -8.48 -62.24 21.20
N SER A 44 -7.76 -63.14 20.53
CA SER A 44 -7.44 -63.34 19.10
C SER A 44 -8.52 -63.85 18.12
N ALA A 45 -8.32 -63.66 16.80
CA ALA A 45 -8.41 -64.71 15.76
C ALA A 45 -7.77 -64.36 14.38
N SER A 46 -7.41 -65.39 13.60
CA SER A 46 -7.12 -65.44 12.13
C SER A 46 -5.97 -64.61 11.49
N ASP A 47 -4.74 -65.13 11.57
CA ASP A 47 -3.93 -65.80 10.48
C ASP A 47 -4.22 -65.46 8.97
N PRO A 48 -3.27 -65.59 7.98
CA PRO A 48 -1.97 -66.28 8.08
C PRO A 48 -0.73 -65.78 7.25
N ARG A 49 0.45 -66.37 7.57
CA ARG A 49 1.75 -66.47 6.81
C ARG A 49 2.73 -65.26 6.84
N SER A 50 4.06 -65.40 6.88
CA SER A 50 4.92 -66.62 6.83
C SER A 50 6.34 -66.53 7.50
N PHE A 51 6.64 -67.54 8.34
CA PHE A 51 7.92 -68.29 8.49
C PHE A 51 9.29 -67.70 8.98
N ARG A 52 9.70 -68.14 10.21
CA ARG A 52 11.00 -68.74 10.68
C ARG A 52 12.35 -68.00 10.50
N GLY A 53 13.40 -68.18 11.32
CA GLY A 53 13.74 -69.06 12.48
C GLY A 53 15.29 -69.30 12.53
N ILE A 54 16.03 -69.71 13.59
CA ILE A 54 15.82 -70.75 14.63
C ILE A 54 17.00 -70.79 15.69
N ASN A 55 16.72 -71.12 16.97
CA ASN A 55 17.50 -71.74 18.11
C ASN A 55 18.94 -71.33 18.53
N GLY A 56 19.44 -71.60 19.77
CA GLY A 56 18.79 -71.95 21.06
C GLY A 56 19.50 -72.97 22.02
N GLY A 57 19.51 -72.70 23.36
CA GLY A 57 19.67 -73.70 24.49
C GLY A 57 21.03 -73.82 25.23
N LEU A 58 21.19 -74.42 26.44
CA LEU A 58 20.25 -74.80 27.54
C LEU A 58 20.99 -75.41 28.79
N ARG A 59 20.40 -75.32 30.02
CA ARG A 59 20.27 -76.37 31.09
C ARG A 59 20.68 -76.05 32.56
N ASP A 60 19.85 -76.59 33.47
CA ASP A 60 19.58 -76.36 34.92
C ASP A 60 19.82 -77.68 35.75
N PRO A 61 19.42 -77.89 37.05
CA PRO A 61 18.58 -77.15 38.03
C PRO A 61 19.29 -77.00 39.44
N GLU A 62 18.74 -77.00 40.69
CA GLU A 62 17.42 -77.13 41.38
C GLU A 62 17.54 -76.61 42.87
N THR A 63 16.44 -76.65 43.66
CA THR A 63 16.29 -76.51 45.14
C THR A 63 16.18 -75.07 45.70
N ARG A 64 15.33 -74.67 46.70
CA ARG A 64 14.44 -75.30 47.74
C ARG A 64 15.12 -75.69 49.07
N ARG A 65 14.56 -75.50 50.29
CA ARG A 65 13.45 -74.71 50.93
C ARG A 65 13.76 -74.74 52.47
N ASP A 66 13.18 -73.99 53.42
CA ASP A 66 12.07 -73.00 53.55
C ASP A 66 12.47 -72.00 54.70
N THR A 67 11.71 -71.24 55.51
CA THR A 67 10.29 -70.80 55.78
C THR A 67 10.40 -69.51 56.67
N PRO A 68 9.33 -68.77 57.08
CA PRO A 68 7.99 -68.59 56.50
C PRO A 68 7.64 -67.10 56.20
N SER A 69 6.57 -66.89 55.40
CA SER A 69 5.95 -65.59 55.05
C SER A 69 6.78 -64.62 54.18
N THR A 70 6.08 -63.85 53.34
CA THR A 70 6.65 -63.25 52.11
C THR A 70 6.00 -61.88 51.81
N ARG A 71 6.61 -60.98 51.01
CA ARG A 71 7.84 -61.07 50.20
C ARG A 71 8.62 -59.74 50.26
N SER A 72 9.95 -59.80 50.19
CA SER A 72 10.83 -58.63 50.43
C SER A 72 11.55 -58.08 49.19
N VAL A 73 11.70 -56.76 49.15
CA VAL A 73 12.94 -55.95 49.04
C VAL A 73 14.19 -56.57 48.36
N LYS A 74 14.83 -55.78 47.48
CA LYS A 74 16.30 -55.51 47.28
C LYS A 74 16.55 -55.22 45.79
N ARG A 75 17.23 -54.15 45.33
CA ARG A 75 18.13 -53.13 45.90
C ARG A 75 19.45 -53.66 46.50
N LEU A 76 20.58 -53.17 45.95
CA LEU A 76 21.98 -53.46 46.32
C LEU A 76 22.45 -54.86 45.86
N ARG A 77 23.69 -55.06 45.39
CA ARG A 77 24.87 -54.17 45.37
C ARG A 77 25.84 -54.57 44.23
N ALA A 78 26.27 -53.59 43.43
CA ALA A 78 27.53 -53.66 42.66
C ALA A 78 28.13 -52.25 42.64
N LYS A 79 29.41 -52.13 43.01
CA LYS A 79 30.21 -50.90 42.92
C LYS A 79 31.31 -51.11 41.86
N GLU A 80 32.01 -50.03 41.53
CA GLU A 80 33.29 -50.07 40.79
C GLU A 80 33.22 -50.51 39.31
N THR A 81 32.57 -49.70 38.46
CA THR A 81 32.91 -49.63 37.01
C THR A 81 32.47 -48.33 36.31
N GLN A 82 32.37 -47.20 37.02
CA GLN A 82 31.72 -46.00 36.48
C GLN A 82 32.41 -44.67 36.86
N ASN A 83 33.59 -44.39 36.27
CA ASN A 83 34.27 -43.09 36.38
C ASN A 83 35.19 -42.72 35.18
N TRP A 84 35.04 -43.38 34.03
CA TRP A 84 35.91 -43.18 32.85
C TRP A 84 35.21 -42.55 31.63
N SER A 85 33.88 -42.65 31.50
CA SER A 85 33.16 -42.07 30.35
C SER A 85 33.02 -40.54 30.44
N GLU A 86 32.59 -40.01 31.59
CA GLU A 86 32.32 -38.57 31.73
C GLU A 86 33.58 -37.71 31.65
N LYS A 87 34.70 -38.15 32.25
CA LYS A 87 35.97 -37.40 32.17
C LYS A 87 36.53 -37.29 30.75
N MET A 88 36.34 -38.33 29.93
CA MET A 88 36.69 -38.29 28.50
C MET A 88 35.83 -37.26 27.76
N LYS A 89 34.51 -37.24 27.98
CA LYS A 89 33.61 -36.25 27.36
C LYS A 89 33.97 -34.82 27.77
N THR A 90 34.19 -34.54 29.05
CA THR A 90 34.53 -33.18 29.51
C THR A 90 35.89 -32.71 28.97
N LEU A 91 36.88 -33.60 28.87
CA LEU A 91 38.17 -33.25 28.26
C LEU A 91 38.01 -32.96 26.76
N LEU A 92 37.33 -33.83 26.01
CA LEU A 92 37.05 -33.63 24.58
C LEU A 92 36.24 -32.35 24.32
N ILE A 93 35.20 -32.08 25.11
CA ILE A 93 34.42 -30.84 24.97
C ILE A 93 35.28 -29.61 25.28
N SER A 94 36.16 -29.67 26.30
CA SER A 94 37.05 -28.56 26.61
C SER A 94 38.11 -28.30 25.52
N SER A 95 38.69 -29.36 24.92
CA SER A 95 39.67 -29.19 23.84
C SER A 95 39.02 -28.81 22.52
N ILE A 96 37.78 -29.24 22.26
CA ILE A 96 36.98 -28.77 21.13
C ILE A 96 36.59 -27.29 21.31
N LEU A 97 36.18 -26.85 22.51
CA LEU A 97 35.96 -25.42 22.78
C LEU A 97 37.24 -24.60 22.58
N VAL A 98 38.40 -25.08 23.06
CA VAL A 98 39.68 -24.38 22.83
C VAL A 98 40.07 -24.35 21.34
N MET A 99 39.81 -25.42 20.58
CA MET A 99 40.01 -25.42 19.12
C MET A 99 39.08 -24.41 18.41
N ILE A 100 37.80 -24.34 18.82
CA ILE A 100 36.81 -23.40 18.25
C ILE A 100 37.19 -21.95 18.59
N CYS A 101 37.53 -21.65 19.84
CA CYS A 101 38.01 -20.32 20.26
C CYS A 101 39.35 -19.92 19.59
N CYS A 102 40.15 -20.89 19.12
CA CYS A 102 41.36 -20.64 18.32
C CYS A 102 41.10 -20.57 16.80
N SER A 103 39.86 -20.72 16.35
CA SER A 103 39.49 -20.66 14.92
C SER A 103 39.14 -19.24 14.45
N GLU A 104 38.64 -18.38 15.34
CA GLU A 104 38.26 -16.99 15.03
C GLU A 104 39.48 -16.04 15.04
N ALA A 105 40.46 -16.38 14.21
CA ALA A 105 41.61 -15.53 13.86
C ALA A 105 41.75 -15.37 12.33
N GLN A 106 40.64 -15.50 11.59
CA GLN A 106 40.59 -15.12 10.17
C GLN A 106 40.70 -13.60 10.05
N GLN A 107 41.92 -13.12 9.81
CA GLN A 107 42.24 -11.72 9.57
C GLN A 107 41.77 -11.29 8.18
N GLU A 108 40.46 -11.21 7.97
CA GLU A 108 39.91 -10.38 6.90
C GLU A 108 40.40 -8.95 7.05
N GLY A 109 40.79 -8.31 5.94
CA GLY A 109 41.11 -6.88 5.95
C GLY A 109 39.89 -6.06 6.38
N ASN A 110 40.10 -5.07 7.24
CA ASN A 110 39.06 -4.09 7.59
C ASN A 110 38.67 -3.21 6.39
N GLU A 111 37.58 -2.46 6.50
CA GLU A 111 37.07 -1.60 5.42
C GLU A 111 38.11 -0.58 4.94
N CYS A 112 38.88 -0.01 5.87
CA CYS A 112 39.90 1.01 5.62
C CYS A 112 41.01 0.49 4.68
N ILE A 113 41.52 -0.72 4.93
CA ILE A 113 42.50 -1.39 4.07
C ILE A 113 41.84 -1.83 2.75
N LYS A 114 40.63 -2.42 2.80
CA LYS A 114 39.87 -2.87 1.61
C LYS A 114 39.60 -1.72 0.61
N ALA A 115 39.42 -0.49 1.10
CA ALA A 115 39.22 0.70 0.28
C ALA A 115 40.49 1.17 -0.47
N SER A 116 41.69 0.84 0.03
CA SER A 116 42.98 1.19 -0.59
C SER A 116 43.17 2.69 -0.89
N ALA A 117 42.63 3.56 -0.03
CA ALA A 117 42.68 5.03 -0.12
C ALA A 117 44.11 5.57 -0.38
N LEU A 118 44.29 6.50 -1.32
CA LEU A 118 45.60 7.01 -1.71
C LEU A 118 45.94 8.38 -1.10
N SER A 119 44.95 9.08 -0.55
CA SER A 119 45.10 10.34 0.18
C SER A 119 44.27 10.35 1.47
N CYS A 120 44.54 11.34 2.33
CA CYS A 120 43.86 11.46 3.62
C CYS A 120 42.34 11.69 3.45
N GLY A 121 41.93 12.56 2.54
CA GLY A 121 40.52 12.79 2.17
C GLY A 121 39.80 11.54 1.66
N ASP A 122 40.47 10.69 0.87
CA ASP A 122 39.90 9.40 0.43
C ASP A 122 39.66 8.49 1.64
N CYS A 123 40.60 8.46 2.60
CA CYS A 123 40.57 7.57 3.76
C CYS A 123 39.47 7.94 4.77
N ILE A 124 39.33 9.21 5.12
CA ILE A 124 38.30 9.66 6.09
C ILE A 124 36.88 9.55 5.53
N GLN A 125 36.73 9.43 4.21
CA GLN A 125 35.47 9.18 3.52
C GLN A 125 35.04 7.70 3.51
N VAL A 126 35.95 6.75 3.80
CA VAL A 126 35.61 5.32 3.90
C VAL A 126 34.65 5.07 5.06
N GLY A 127 34.94 5.63 6.23
CA GLY A 127 34.12 5.45 7.43
C GLY A 127 34.70 6.13 8.68
N ALA A 128 33.86 6.20 9.72
CA ALA A 128 34.18 6.88 10.98
C ALA A 128 35.32 6.22 11.80
N ARG A 129 35.70 4.98 11.48
CA ARG A 129 36.77 4.23 12.14
C ARG A 129 38.14 4.36 11.47
N CYS A 130 38.18 4.82 10.22
CA CYS A 130 39.40 4.92 9.43
C CYS A 130 40.17 6.19 9.77
N GLY A 131 41.41 6.04 10.24
CA GLY A 131 42.36 7.13 10.41
C GLY A 131 43.43 7.10 9.33
N TRP A 132 44.15 8.21 9.17
CA TRP A 132 45.28 8.30 8.25
C TRP A 132 46.57 8.67 9.01
N CYS A 133 47.60 7.82 8.90
CA CYS A 133 48.90 8.12 9.51
C CYS A 133 49.71 9.08 8.64
N THR A 134 49.98 10.29 9.15
CA THR A 134 50.76 11.34 8.47
C THR A 134 52.28 11.20 8.63
N ASP A 135 52.76 10.22 9.38
CA ASP A 135 54.19 10.10 9.68
C ASP A 135 55.00 9.67 8.43
N PRO A 136 55.98 10.44 7.92
CA PRO A 136 56.73 10.08 6.72
C PRO A 136 57.43 8.71 6.80
N GLU A 137 57.83 8.31 8.01
CA GLU A 137 58.60 7.08 8.28
C GLU A 137 57.73 5.83 8.54
N PHE A 138 56.40 5.97 8.67
CA PHE A 138 55.49 4.86 9.03
C PHE A 138 55.51 3.66 8.06
N LEU A 139 55.61 3.94 6.75
CA LEU A 139 55.54 2.92 5.71
C LEU A 139 56.89 2.23 5.52
N LYS A 140 56.92 0.92 5.78
CA LYS A 140 58.11 0.08 5.61
C LYS A 140 58.49 -0.06 4.13
N GLN A 141 59.70 -0.56 3.87
CA GLN A 141 60.17 -0.81 2.51
C GLN A 141 59.32 -1.91 1.84
N GLY A 142 58.63 -1.54 0.75
CA GLY A 142 57.68 -2.41 0.04
C GLY A 142 56.20 -2.20 0.42
N GLU A 143 55.88 -1.41 1.46
CA GLU A 143 54.48 -1.04 1.77
C GLU A 143 53.99 0.09 0.85
N SER A 144 52.75 -0.02 0.38
CA SER A 144 52.08 0.97 -0.48
C SER A 144 51.63 2.21 0.30
N THR A 145 51.44 3.33 -0.39
CA THR A 145 50.86 4.56 0.20
C THR A 145 49.51 4.31 0.87
N SER A 146 48.70 3.39 0.33
CA SER A 146 47.41 3.02 0.89
C SER A 146 47.46 2.37 2.27
N ALA A 147 48.60 1.76 2.65
CA ALA A 147 48.79 1.21 3.99
C ALA A 147 48.91 2.28 5.09
N ARG A 148 48.78 3.59 4.77
CA ARG A 148 48.56 4.69 5.71
C ARG A 148 47.12 4.81 6.20
N CYS A 149 46.16 4.29 5.44
CA CYS A 149 44.75 4.22 5.83
C CYS A 149 44.49 2.88 6.54
N ASP A 150 44.00 2.94 7.77
CA ASP A 150 43.73 1.76 8.60
C ASP A 150 42.76 2.16 9.73
N GLU A 151 42.28 1.20 10.51
CA GLU A 151 41.55 1.52 11.75
C GLU A 151 42.49 2.17 12.78
N LEU A 152 41.95 3.07 13.61
CA LEU A 152 42.71 3.82 14.61
C LEU A 152 43.56 2.92 15.53
N GLU A 153 43.02 1.79 15.98
CA GLU A 153 43.80 0.83 16.77
C GLU A 153 44.94 0.18 15.97
N SER A 154 44.72 -0.15 14.70
CA SER A 154 45.73 -0.76 13.83
C SER A 154 46.87 0.20 13.53
N LEU A 155 46.59 1.48 13.31
CA LEU A 155 47.63 2.53 13.20
C LEU A 155 48.47 2.63 14.47
N ARG A 156 47.83 2.67 15.65
CA ARG A 156 48.52 2.69 16.96
C ARG A 156 49.37 1.42 17.16
N LYS A 157 48.80 0.24 16.89
CA LYS A 157 49.49 -1.07 16.98
C LYS A 157 50.66 -1.19 16.00
N ARG A 158 50.60 -0.53 14.84
CA ARG A 158 51.70 -0.44 13.85
C ARG A 158 52.73 0.66 14.17
N GLY A 159 52.51 1.46 15.22
CA GLY A 159 53.46 2.45 15.71
C GLY A 159 53.26 3.89 15.22
N CYS A 160 52.12 4.23 14.62
CA CYS A 160 51.81 5.63 14.33
C CYS A 160 51.51 6.37 15.65
N ALA A 161 52.21 7.48 15.90
CA ALA A 161 51.97 8.31 17.08
C ALA A 161 50.64 9.06 16.98
N GLU A 162 49.89 9.15 18.08
CA GLU A 162 48.53 9.71 18.11
C GLU A 162 48.43 11.11 17.47
N ALA A 163 49.37 12.01 17.79
CA ALA A 163 49.43 13.37 17.25
C ALA A 163 49.82 13.45 15.75
N LYS A 164 49.99 12.30 15.08
CA LYS A 164 50.19 12.16 13.62
C LYS A 164 49.06 11.36 12.96
N ILE A 165 48.02 10.95 13.69
CA ILE A 165 46.84 10.28 13.14
C ILE A 165 45.78 11.35 12.83
N GLU A 166 45.48 11.52 11.54
CA GLU A 166 44.37 12.37 11.09
C GLU A 166 43.05 11.60 11.21
N ASN A 167 42.13 12.15 11.99
CA ASN A 167 40.83 11.58 12.28
C ASN A 167 39.82 12.69 12.64
N PRO A 168 39.44 13.57 11.68
CA PRO A 168 38.53 14.68 11.93
C PRO A 168 37.13 14.15 12.29
N HIS A 169 36.46 14.83 13.21
CA HIS A 169 35.13 14.44 13.71
C HIS A 169 34.05 15.44 13.29
N GLY A 170 32.85 14.94 13.06
CA GLY A 170 31.66 15.78 12.86
C GLY A 170 31.34 16.64 14.07
N SER A 171 30.66 17.75 13.85
CA SER A 171 30.33 18.74 14.89
C SER A 171 28.97 19.38 14.67
N GLN A 172 28.38 19.94 15.73
CA GLN A 172 27.10 20.64 15.69
C GLN A 172 27.17 22.04 16.30
N GLN A 173 26.49 22.99 15.67
CA GLN A 173 26.34 24.36 16.16
C GLN A 173 24.87 24.79 16.09
N ILE A 174 24.26 25.07 17.25
CA ILE A 174 22.90 25.57 17.33
C ILE A 174 22.91 27.08 17.04
N GLN A 175 22.31 27.50 15.93
CA GLN A 175 22.25 28.91 15.51
C GLN A 175 21.05 29.66 16.10
N LYS A 176 19.92 28.97 16.35
CA LYS A 176 18.69 29.59 16.88
C LYS A 176 17.98 28.62 17.82
N ASN A 177 17.87 29.02 19.10
CA ASN A 177 17.39 28.18 20.20
C ASN A 177 16.43 28.94 21.13
N LYS A 178 15.31 29.47 20.60
CA LYS A 178 14.21 29.96 21.45
C LYS A 178 13.67 28.78 22.29
N PRO A 179 13.39 28.96 23.60
CA PRO A 179 12.73 27.93 24.39
C PRO A 179 11.26 27.78 23.98
N VAL A 180 10.69 26.59 24.19
CA VAL A 180 9.25 26.36 23.99
C VAL A 180 8.38 27.23 24.92
N THR A 181 7.26 27.74 24.42
CA THR A 181 6.42 28.71 25.13
C THR A 181 5.54 28.04 26.19
N ASN A 182 5.89 28.25 27.46
CA ASN A 182 5.05 27.90 28.60
C ASN A 182 4.03 29.01 28.89
N ARG A 183 2.91 29.02 28.15
CA ARG A 183 1.75 29.89 28.41
C ARG A 183 0.87 29.29 29.51
N ARG A 184 0.08 30.13 30.19
CA ARG A 184 -1.09 29.72 30.97
C ARG A 184 -2.32 30.45 30.42
N LYS A 185 -3.44 29.74 30.34
CA LYS A 185 -4.75 30.33 29.97
C LYS A 185 -5.08 31.56 30.82
N GLY A 186 -5.29 32.71 30.17
CA GLY A 186 -5.57 34.00 30.83
C GLY A 186 -4.36 34.93 31.06
N ALA A 187 -3.15 34.56 30.62
CA ALA A 187 -2.03 35.48 30.48
C ALA A 187 -2.25 36.48 29.31
N GLU A 188 -1.36 37.47 29.15
CA GLU A 188 -1.41 38.42 28.02
C GLU A 188 -1.44 37.71 26.66
N LYS A 189 -2.19 38.28 25.71
CA LYS A 189 -2.35 37.73 24.36
C LYS A 189 -1.10 37.98 23.53
N LEU A 190 -0.17 37.02 23.58
CA LEU A 190 0.98 36.95 22.68
C LEU A 190 0.55 36.95 21.19
N ARG A 191 1.39 37.50 20.33
CA ARG A 191 1.23 37.37 18.87
C ARG A 191 1.59 35.95 18.43
N PRO A 192 1.06 35.45 17.29
CA PRO A 192 1.41 34.12 16.79
C PRO A 192 2.92 33.95 16.57
N GLU A 193 3.63 34.99 16.10
CA GLU A 193 5.09 34.96 15.88
C GLU A 193 5.96 34.91 17.16
N ASP A 194 5.37 35.16 18.33
CA ASP A 194 6.05 35.11 19.63
C ASP A 194 5.86 33.75 20.33
N ILE A 195 4.95 32.90 19.84
CA ILE A 195 4.80 31.52 20.30
C ILE A 195 5.89 30.67 19.64
N THR A 196 6.38 29.65 20.36
CA THR A 196 7.37 28.69 19.90
C THR A 196 7.01 27.31 20.46
N GLN A 197 6.70 26.38 19.57
CA GLN A 197 6.36 25.00 19.83
C GLN A 197 7.52 24.04 19.59
N ILE A 198 8.45 24.39 18.70
CA ILE A 198 9.61 23.55 18.35
C ILE A 198 10.92 24.16 18.85
N GLN A 199 11.83 23.34 19.35
CA GLN A 199 13.14 23.76 19.83
C GLN A 199 14.21 22.69 19.54
N PRO A 200 15.42 23.03 19.06
CA PRO A 200 15.84 24.34 18.53
C PRO A 200 15.14 24.66 17.19
N GLN A 201 15.39 25.82 16.59
CA GLN A 201 14.80 26.21 15.29
C GLN A 201 15.81 26.32 14.14
N LYS A 202 17.10 26.49 14.42
CA LYS A 202 18.15 26.46 13.38
C LYS A 202 19.46 25.86 13.86
N LEU A 203 20.02 24.97 13.05
CA LEU A 203 21.23 24.20 13.28
C LEU A 203 22.22 24.34 12.11
N SER A 204 23.50 24.11 12.39
CA SER A 204 24.51 23.77 11.40
C SER A 204 25.21 22.49 11.85
N LEU A 205 25.36 21.52 10.94
CA LEU A 205 26.05 20.26 11.17
C LEU A 205 27.25 20.13 10.21
N GLN A 206 28.39 19.72 10.74
CA GLN A 206 29.50 19.16 9.98
C GLN A 206 29.40 17.64 10.06
N LEU A 207 29.20 16.98 8.93
CA LEU A 207 29.09 15.53 8.83
C LEU A 207 30.40 14.93 8.32
N ARG A 208 30.89 13.89 9.00
CA ARG A 208 31.95 13.00 8.51
C ARG A 208 31.29 11.74 7.94
N SER A 209 31.89 11.12 6.93
CA SER A 209 31.41 9.86 6.37
C SER A 209 31.33 8.76 7.45
N GLY A 210 30.18 8.10 7.54
CA GLY A 210 29.87 7.05 8.51
C GLY A 210 29.65 7.52 9.96
N GLU A 211 29.78 8.82 10.27
CA GLU A 211 29.64 9.33 11.64
C GLU A 211 28.27 10.00 11.86
N PRO A 212 27.39 9.45 12.72
CA PRO A 212 26.11 10.06 13.02
C PRO A 212 26.26 11.30 13.91
N GLN A 213 25.68 12.43 13.49
CA GLN A 213 25.48 13.59 14.36
C GLN A 213 24.10 13.53 15.01
N ASN A 214 24.06 13.49 16.34
CA ASN A 214 22.83 13.44 17.13
C ASN A 214 22.33 14.86 17.48
N ILE A 215 21.04 15.11 17.27
CA ILE A 215 20.36 16.35 17.67
C ILE A 215 19.13 16.03 18.54
N GLU A 216 18.90 16.80 19.60
CA GLU A 216 17.69 16.72 20.42
C GLU A 216 16.67 17.76 19.96
N LEU A 217 15.54 17.32 19.40
CA LEU A 217 14.41 18.15 18.99
C LEU A 217 13.28 18.02 20.03
N LYS A 218 12.90 19.11 20.66
CA LYS A 218 11.75 19.19 21.59
C LYS A 218 10.55 19.78 20.88
N PHE A 219 9.40 19.15 21.09
CA PHE A 219 8.12 19.65 20.63
C PHE A 219 7.16 19.77 21.82
N LYS A 220 6.57 20.96 21.99
CA LYS A 220 5.53 21.22 22.97
C LYS A 220 4.24 21.64 22.27
N ARG A 221 3.11 21.05 22.65
CA ARG A 221 1.81 21.49 22.15
C ARG A 221 1.36 22.74 22.92
N ALA A 222 1.44 23.91 22.31
CA ALA A 222 1.15 25.17 22.99
C ALA A 222 -0.29 25.27 23.51
N GLU A 223 -0.44 25.75 24.75
CA GLU A 223 -1.72 26.23 25.27
C GLU A 223 -2.19 27.48 24.49
N ASP A 224 -3.50 27.58 24.25
CA ASP A 224 -4.14 28.81 23.76
C ASP A 224 -3.56 29.31 22.41
N TYR A 225 -3.18 28.36 21.54
CA TYR A 225 -2.67 28.60 20.19
C TYR A 225 -3.79 29.09 19.24
N PRO A 226 -3.53 30.00 18.28
CA PRO A 226 -4.57 30.49 17.36
C PRO A 226 -5.07 29.41 16.41
N ILE A 227 -6.37 29.47 16.09
CA ILE A 227 -7.03 28.53 15.17
C ILE A 227 -7.79 29.32 14.11
N ASP A 228 -7.60 28.96 12.86
CA ASP A 228 -8.45 29.35 11.73
C ASP A 228 -9.31 28.14 11.34
N LEU A 229 -10.63 28.32 11.28
CA LEU A 229 -11.57 27.28 10.85
C LEU A 229 -12.37 27.77 9.64
N TYR A 230 -12.30 27.04 8.54
CA TYR A 230 -13.12 27.30 7.35
C TYR A 230 -14.19 26.22 7.24
N TYR A 231 -15.45 26.63 7.26
CA TYR A 231 -16.60 25.74 7.10
C TYR A 231 -16.97 25.68 5.62
N LEU A 232 -16.81 24.52 5.00
CA LEU A 232 -17.13 24.26 3.61
C LEU A 232 -18.37 23.38 3.53
N MET A 233 -19.47 23.97 3.09
CA MET A 233 -20.80 23.36 3.13
C MET A 233 -21.36 23.05 1.75
N ASP A 234 -21.86 21.84 1.60
CA ASP A 234 -22.70 21.44 0.48
C ASP A 234 -24.05 22.20 0.52
N LEU A 235 -24.47 22.75 -0.62
CA LEU A 235 -25.76 23.41 -0.83
C LEU A 235 -26.59 22.74 -1.95
N SER A 236 -26.41 21.43 -2.14
CA SER A 236 -27.38 20.54 -2.79
C SER A 236 -28.80 20.70 -2.21
N TYR A 237 -29.80 20.11 -2.87
CA TYR A 237 -31.19 20.23 -2.42
C TYR A 237 -31.49 19.45 -1.13
N SER A 238 -30.72 18.40 -0.83
CA SER A 238 -30.91 17.55 0.34
C SER A 238 -30.46 18.23 1.64
N MET A 239 -29.34 18.96 1.61
CA MET A 239 -28.73 19.74 2.72
C MET A 239 -29.55 20.94 3.23
N LYS A 240 -30.87 20.95 3.00
CA LYS A 240 -31.76 22.07 3.24
C LYS A 240 -32.06 22.33 4.72
N ASP A 241 -32.30 21.30 5.53
CA ASP A 241 -32.56 21.49 6.96
C ASP A 241 -31.28 21.53 7.81
N ASP A 242 -30.17 20.95 7.32
CA ASP A 242 -28.82 21.27 7.80
C ASP A 242 -28.54 22.77 7.74
N LEU A 243 -28.85 23.42 6.62
CA LEU A 243 -28.63 24.86 6.45
C LEU A 243 -29.36 25.69 7.52
N GLU A 244 -30.59 25.34 7.89
CA GLU A 244 -31.33 26.07 8.94
C GLU A 244 -30.64 26.02 10.31
N ASN A 245 -30.00 24.90 10.67
CA ASN A 245 -29.21 24.80 11.89
C ASN A 245 -27.85 25.51 11.75
N VAL A 246 -27.18 25.40 10.60
CA VAL A 246 -25.86 26.03 10.36
C VAL A 246 -25.94 27.57 10.35
N LYS A 247 -27.10 28.18 10.06
CA LYS A 247 -27.32 29.65 10.19
C LYS A 247 -27.00 30.21 11.58
N ASN A 248 -27.18 29.42 12.65
CA ASN A 248 -26.92 29.82 14.04
C ASN A 248 -25.58 29.25 14.58
N LEU A 249 -24.81 28.54 13.75
CA LEU A 249 -23.59 27.85 14.15
C LEU A 249 -22.48 28.82 14.57
N GLY A 250 -22.25 29.90 13.82
CA GLY A 250 -21.05 30.74 13.97
C GLY A 250 -20.84 31.27 15.38
N THR A 251 -21.84 31.94 15.96
CA THR A 251 -21.79 32.44 17.34
C THR A 251 -21.65 31.33 18.39
N SER A 252 -22.24 30.16 18.14
CA SER A 252 -22.28 29.04 19.07
C SER A 252 -20.93 28.28 19.07
N LEU A 253 -20.39 28.02 17.88
CA LEU A 253 -19.06 27.45 17.67
C LEU A 253 -17.97 28.41 18.18
N MET A 254 -18.06 29.72 17.93
CA MET A 254 -17.13 30.70 18.52
C MET A 254 -17.13 30.65 20.06
N LYS A 255 -18.30 30.46 20.68
CA LYS A 255 -18.41 30.37 22.15
C LYS A 255 -17.70 29.11 22.68
N GLU A 256 -17.86 27.97 22.01
CA GLU A 256 -17.18 26.73 22.41
C GLU A 256 -15.69 26.75 22.10
N MET A 257 -15.28 27.22 20.92
CA MET A 257 -13.87 27.41 20.56
C MET A 257 -13.15 28.43 21.46
N SER A 258 -13.85 29.42 22.04
CA SER A 258 -13.26 30.33 23.03
C SER A 258 -12.85 29.64 24.35
N LYS A 259 -13.36 28.43 24.63
CA LYS A 259 -12.88 27.58 25.72
C LYS A 259 -11.53 26.93 25.41
N ILE A 260 -11.10 26.92 24.15
CA ILE A 260 -9.87 26.27 23.65
C ILE A 260 -8.81 27.33 23.33
N THR A 261 -9.19 28.40 22.62
CA THR A 261 -8.28 29.46 22.15
C THR A 261 -8.90 30.86 22.23
N SER A 262 -8.08 31.82 22.62
CA SER A 262 -8.34 33.27 22.64
C SER A 262 -8.20 33.94 21.27
N ASP A 263 -7.85 33.19 20.22
CA ASP A 263 -7.59 33.74 18.88
C ASP A 263 -8.16 32.88 17.73
N PHE A 264 -9.46 32.65 17.80
CA PHE A 264 -10.24 31.94 16.79
C PHE A 264 -10.70 32.85 15.64
N ARG A 265 -10.63 32.34 14.40
CA ARG A 265 -11.32 32.91 13.22
C ARG A 265 -12.18 31.85 12.53
N ILE A 266 -13.30 32.29 11.98
CA ILE A 266 -14.22 31.46 11.20
C ILE A 266 -14.43 32.03 9.79
N GLY A 267 -14.50 31.16 8.80
CA GLY A 267 -14.86 31.46 7.41
C GLY A 267 -15.93 30.49 6.89
N PHE A 268 -16.55 30.82 5.77
CA PHE A 268 -17.59 29.98 5.15
C PHE A 268 -17.45 29.97 3.63
N GLY A 269 -17.51 28.77 3.04
CA GLY A 269 -17.68 28.57 1.61
C GLY A 269 -18.78 27.56 1.35
N SER A 270 -19.32 27.60 0.14
CA SER A 270 -20.30 26.62 -0.33
C SER A 270 -19.89 25.99 -1.65
N PHE A 271 -20.37 24.77 -1.88
CA PHE A 271 -20.24 24.04 -3.14
C PHE A 271 -21.55 23.39 -3.54
N VAL A 272 -21.64 23.02 -4.82
CA VAL A 272 -22.60 22.06 -5.37
C VAL A 272 -21.81 21.26 -6.40
N GLU A 273 -21.93 21.57 -7.70
CA GLU A 273 -21.35 20.78 -8.77
C GLU A 273 -20.97 21.63 -10.02
N LYS A 274 -20.08 21.10 -10.86
CA LYS A 274 -19.68 21.62 -12.17
C LYS A 274 -20.90 21.93 -13.02
N THR A 275 -20.94 23.13 -13.59
CA THR A 275 -22.13 23.67 -14.27
C THR A 275 -22.26 23.19 -15.73
N VAL A 276 -22.13 21.88 -15.97
CA VAL A 276 -22.29 21.23 -17.28
C VAL A 276 -23.15 19.96 -17.18
N MET A 277 -23.70 19.49 -18.30
CA MET A 277 -24.25 18.13 -18.38
C MET A 277 -23.10 17.10 -18.28
N PRO A 278 -23.30 15.90 -17.69
CA PRO A 278 -24.56 15.39 -17.16
C PRO A 278 -24.92 15.92 -15.75
N TYR A 279 -23.95 16.46 -15.01
CA TYR A 279 -24.09 16.70 -13.56
C TYR A 279 -25.16 17.73 -13.18
N ILE A 280 -25.42 18.71 -14.07
CA ILE A 280 -26.57 19.61 -13.94
C ILE A 280 -27.41 19.64 -15.21
N SER A 281 -28.70 19.94 -15.07
CA SER A 281 -29.55 20.24 -16.23
C SER A 281 -29.24 21.63 -16.78
N THR A 282 -28.52 21.69 -17.91
CA THR A 282 -28.19 22.95 -18.61
C THR A 282 -29.37 23.56 -19.39
N THR A 283 -30.62 23.16 -19.10
CA THR A 283 -31.79 23.81 -19.70
C THR A 283 -32.02 25.19 -19.07
N PRO A 284 -32.38 26.25 -19.83
CA PRO A 284 -32.45 27.60 -19.27
C PRO A 284 -33.38 27.75 -18.06
N ALA A 285 -34.46 26.97 -17.99
CA ALA A 285 -35.34 26.95 -16.82
C ALA A 285 -34.65 26.36 -15.57
N LYS A 286 -33.86 25.30 -15.72
CA LYS A 286 -33.15 24.64 -14.62
C LYS A 286 -31.86 25.35 -14.20
N LEU A 287 -31.23 26.09 -15.12
CA LEU A 287 -30.16 27.01 -14.78
C LEU A 287 -30.67 28.19 -13.92
N LEU A 288 -31.90 28.65 -14.15
CA LEU A 288 -32.52 29.69 -13.32
C LEU A 288 -33.05 29.16 -11.98
N ASN A 289 -33.65 27.96 -11.96
CA ASN A 289 -34.07 27.29 -10.74
C ASN A 289 -33.92 25.76 -10.90
N PRO A 290 -32.91 25.12 -10.28
CA PRO A 290 -32.66 23.69 -10.46
C PRO A 290 -33.71 22.79 -9.79
N CYS A 291 -34.45 23.30 -8.79
CA CYS A 291 -35.42 22.56 -8.00
C CYS A 291 -36.72 22.21 -8.74
N THR A 292 -37.60 21.47 -8.07
CA THR A 292 -38.94 21.08 -8.56
C THR A 292 -40.05 21.65 -7.66
N GLY A 293 -41.22 21.90 -8.25
CA GLY A 293 -42.34 22.55 -7.57
C GLY A 293 -42.13 24.04 -7.32
N ASP A 294 -42.92 24.63 -6.40
CA ASP A 294 -42.94 26.08 -6.10
C ASP A 294 -41.73 26.57 -5.27
N GLN A 295 -40.69 25.75 -5.11
CA GLN A 295 -39.50 26.14 -4.35
C GLN A 295 -38.49 26.88 -5.23
N ASN A 296 -38.09 28.06 -4.76
CA ASN A 296 -37.13 28.92 -5.44
C ASN A 296 -35.71 28.65 -4.92
N CYS A 297 -34.83 28.14 -5.79
CA CYS A 297 -33.46 27.75 -5.47
C CYS A 297 -32.46 28.58 -6.27
N THR A 298 -31.22 28.69 -5.78
CA THR A 298 -30.15 29.40 -6.49
C THR A 298 -29.65 28.57 -7.68
N SER A 299 -29.29 29.24 -8.80
CA SER A 299 -28.57 28.65 -9.94
C SER A 299 -27.43 27.74 -9.48
N PRO A 300 -27.19 26.58 -10.13
CA PRO A 300 -26.05 25.71 -9.79
C PRO A 300 -24.71 26.42 -9.93
N PHE A 301 -23.74 26.04 -9.08
CA PHE A 301 -22.37 26.53 -9.08
C PHE A 301 -21.43 25.48 -8.46
N SER A 302 -20.18 25.41 -8.94
CA SER A 302 -19.20 24.45 -8.42
C SER A 302 -18.68 24.84 -7.04
N TYR A 303 -18.05 26.00 -6.88
CA TYR A 303 -17.54 26.48 -5.58
C TYR A 303 -17.59 28.01 -5.44
N LYS A 304 -17.88 28.47 -4.22
CA LYS A 304 -18.02 29.88 -3.83
C LYS A 304 -17.46 30.14 -2.42
N ASN A 305 -16.51 31.07 -2.30
CA ASN A 305 -16.03 31.60 -1.03
C ASN A 305 -16.96 32.74 -0.56
N VAL A 306 -17.83 32.46 0.41
CA VAL A 306 -18.85 33.43 0.87
C VAL A 306 -18.26 34.37 1.94
N LEU A 307 -17.38 33.86 2.80
CA LEU A 307 -16.79 34.59 3.92
C LEU A 307 -15.34 34.17 4.16
N ARG A 308 -14.43 35.09 3.81
CA ARG A 308 -13.03 35.10 4.26
C ARG A 308 -12.93 35.03 5.79
N LEU A 309 -11.93 34.31 6.30
CA LEU A 309 -11.66 34.08 7.73
C LEU A 309 -11.70 35.37 8.57
N THR A 310 -12.63 35.44 9.52
CA THR A 310 -12.89 36.61 10.37
C THR A 310 -13.09 36.22 11.84
N SER A 311 -12.82 37.14 12.76
CA SER A 311 -13.11 36.98 14.19
C SER A 311 -14.53 37.44 14.57
N ASN A 312 -15.41 37.74 13.59
CA ASN A 312 -16.78 38.20 13.82
C ASN A 312 -17.83 37.13 13.47
N GLY A 313 -18.25 36.35 14.46
CA GLY A 313 -19.27 35.31 14.31
C GLY A 313 -20.67 35.83 13.92
N GLN A 314 -21.01 37.08 14.22
CA GLN A 314 -22.26 37.67 13.73
C GLN A 314 -22.22 37.89 12.21
N ARG A 315 -21.02 38.13 11.64
CA ARG A 315 -20.85 38.20 10.18
C ARG A 315 -20.97 36.82 9.51
N PHE A 316 -20.57 35.75 10.20
CA PHE A 316 -20.83 34.38 9.77
C PHE A 316 -22.35 34.11 9.74
N ASN A 317 -23.04 34.24 10.88
CA ASN A 317 -24.49 33.99 10.97
C ASN A 317 -25.26 34.82 9.93
N SER A 318 -24.91 36.10 9.75
CA SER A 318 -25.54 36.99 8.78
C SER A 318 -25.34 36.59 7.32
N LEU A 319 -24.24 35.95 6.94
CA LEU A 319 -23.97 35.55 5.55
C LEU A 319 -24.44 34.13 5.25
N VAL A 320 -24.33 33.21 6.21
CA VAL A 320 -24.95 31.88 6.13
C VAL A 320 -26.48 32.00 6.10
N GLY A 321 -27.05 32.90 6.91
CA GLY A 321 -28.47 33.28 6.88
C GLY A 321 -28.96 33.88 5.55
N GLN A 322 -28.06 34.23 4.64
CA GLN A 322 -28.37 34.72 3.28
C GLN A 322 -28.13 33.68 2.18
N GLN A 323 -27.57 32.50 2.50
CA GLN A 323 -27.47 31.43 1.52
C GLN A 323 -28.82 30.72 1.34
N GLN A 324 -28.98 30.12 0.17
CA GLN A 324 -30.14 29.31 -0.23
C GLN A 324 -29.59 28.04 -0.87
N ILE A 325 -30.33 26.94 -0.78
CA ILE A 325 -29.99 25.70 -1.47
C ILE A 325 -30.13 25.86 -3.01
N SER A 326 -29.49 24.93 -3.71
CA SER A 326 -29.42 24.81 -5.16
C SER A 326 -29.87 23.41 -5.58
N GLY A 327 -29.28 22.83 -6.63
CA GLY A 327 -29.51 21.44 -7.02
C GLY A 327 -28.73 21.02 -8.26
N ASN A 328 -28.31 19.77 -8.26
CA ASN A 328 -27.68 18.99 -9.33
C ASN A 328 -28.69 18.03 -9.99
N LEU A 329 -28.22 17.06 -10.77
CA LEU A 329 -29.03 16.05 -11.48
C LEU A 329 -28.66 14.60 -11.12
N ASP A 330 -27.39 14.35 -10.79
CA ASP A 330 -26.88 13.10 -10.22
C ASP A 330 -26.85 13.16 -8.68
N SER A 331 -25.84 12.58 -8.02
CA SER A 331 -25.84 12.33 -6.57
C SER A 331 -24.46 12.41 -5.89
N PRO A 332 -23.31 12.19 -6.56
CA PRO A 332 -22.03 12.66 -6.04
C PRO A 332 -21.89 14.17 -6.30
N GLU A 333 -21.16 14.87 -5.44
CA GLU A 333 -21.02 16.34 -5.49
C GLU A 333 -19.59 16.80 -5.78
N GLY A 334 -19.46 18.06 -6.19
CA GLY A 334 -18.22 18.67 -6.67
C GLY A 334 -17.27 19.13 -5.57
N GLY A 335 -17.47 18.64 -4.34
CA GLY A 335 -16.77 19.08 -3.14
C GLY A 335 -15.24 18.98 -3.21
N PHE A 336 -14.70 18.11 -4.05
CA PHE A 336 -13.26 17.98 -4.27
C PHE A 336 -12.63 19.20 -4.97
N ASP A 337 -13.32 19.82 -5.95
CA ASP A 337 -12.88 21.10 -6.53
C ASP A 337 -12.87 22.20 -5.46
N ALA A 338 -13.87 22.19 -4.58
CA ALA A 338 -13.99 23.16 -3.50
C ALA A 338 -12.88 23.01 -2.44
N ILE A 339 -12.55 21.78 -2.01
CA ILE A 339 -11.41 21.51 -1.12
C ILE A 339 -10.10 21.99 -1.77
N MET A 340 -9.90 21.70 -3.06
CA MET A 340 -8.70 22.16 -3.78
C MET A 340 -8.59 23.70 -3.79
N GLN A 341 -9.65 24.40 -4.17
CA GLN A 341 -9.65 25.87 -4.18
C GLN A 341 -9.45 26.46 -2.77
N VAL A 342 -10.06 25.88 -1.72
CA VAL A 342 -9.82 26.30 -0.32
C VAL A 342 -8.37 26.07 0.12
N ALA A 343 -7.72 25.02 -0.38
CA ALA A 343 -6.33 24.72 -0.06
C ALA A 343 -5.35 25.71 -0.71
N VAL A 344 -5.55 26.04 -1.98
CA VAL A 344 -4.58 26.82 -2.78
C VAL A 344 -4.85 28.34 -2.82
N CYS A 345 -6.11 28.79 -2.62
CA CYS A 345 -6.47 30.21 -2.63
C CYS A 345 -6.23 30.92 -1.29
N GLY A 346 -5.06 30.70 -0.67
CA GLY A 346 -4.80 31.09 0.71
C GLY A 346 -5.05 32.56 1.05
N GLU A 347 -4.82 33.48 0.11
CA GLU A 347 -5.10 34.91 0.30
C GLU A 347 -6.61 35.22 0.32
N HIS A 348 -7.40 34.62 -0.59
CA HIS A 348 -8.86 34.80 -0.67
C HIS A 348 -9.56 34.20 0.55
N ILE A 349 -9.11 33.04 1.02
CA ILE A 349 -9.62 32.39 2.23
C ILE A 349 -9.15 33.12 3.51
N GLY A 350 -7.93 33.65 3.49
CA GLY A 350 -7.34 34.45 4.58
C GLY A 350 -6.58 33.63 5.63
N TRP A 351 -6.04 32.46 5.26
CA TRP A 351 -5.32 31.56 6.18
C TRP A 351 -4.10 32.25 6.81
N ARG A 352 -4.00 32.24 8.15
CA ARG A 352 -2.79 32.64 8.88
C ARG A 352 -1.78 31.48 8.93
N ASN A 353 -0.56 31.73 9.42
CA ASN A 353 0.44 30.69 9.65
C ASN A 353 0.26 29.99 11.02
N VAL A 354 -0.96 29.54 11.30
CA VAL A 354 -1.41 28.95 12.58
C VAL A 354 -2.12 27.62 12.30
N THR A 355 -2.84 27.02 13.26
CA THR A 355 -3.61 25.80 12.99
C THR A 355 -4.76 26.08 12.02
N ARG A 356 -4.79 25.37 10.89
CA ARG A 356 -5.78 25.50 9.81
C ARG A 356 -6.71 24.28 9.81
N LEU A 357 -7.99 24.49 10.12
CA LEU A 357 -9.02 23.44 10.13
C LEU A 357 -10.01 23.69 8.98
N LEU A 358 -10.15 22.71 8.08
CA LEU A 358 -11.18 22.69 7.05
C LEU A 358 -12.28 21.71 7.47
N VAL A 359 -13.48 22.21 7.78
CA VAL A 359 -14.66 21.36 8.01
C VAL A 359 -15.37 21.19 6.67
N PHE A 360 -15.51 19.96 6.21
CA PHE A 360 -16.23 19.60 4.99
C PHE A 360 -17.54 18.92 5.37
N SER A 361 -18.68 19.49 4.93
CA SER A 361 -20.02 19.12 5.38
C SER A 361 -20.91 18.78 4.18
N THR A 362 -21.35 17.53 4.07
CA THR A 362 -22.25 17.00 3.02
C THR A 362 -22.97 15.76 3.52
N ASP A 363 -24.12 15.44 2.93
CA ASP A 363 -24.85 14.18 3.10
C ASP A 363 -24.64 13.20 1.94
N ALA A 364 -23.72 13.49 1.01
CA ALA A 364 -23.60 12.83 -0.28
C ALA A 364 -22.17 12.33 -0.61
N GLY A 365 -22.03 11.66 -1.77
CA GLY A 365 -20.76 11.23 -2.34
C GLY A 365 -19.96 12.37 -2.97
N PHE A 366 -18.79 12.06 -3.55
CA PHE A 366 -17.92 13.04 -4.21
C PHE A 366 -17.47 12.57 -5.59
N HIS A 367 -17.37 13.51 -6.54
CA HIS A 367 -16.71 13.28 -7.83
C HIS A 367 -15.19 13.49 -7.75
N PHE A 368 -14.43 12.76 -8.58
CA PHE A 368 -12.96 12.78 -8.60
C PHE A 368 -12.37 12.67 -10.01
N ALA A 369 -11.04 12.89 -10.12
CA ALA A 369 -10.34 12.92 -11.40
C ALA A 369 -10.65 11.69 -12.28
N GLY A 370 -11.14 11.95 -13.51
CA GLY A 370 -11.70 10.98 -14.43
C GLY A 370 -13.18 11.22 -14.73
N ASP A 371 -13.96 11.68 -13.74
CA ASP A 371 -15.41 11.84 -13.86
C ASP A 371 -15.80 13.00 -14.78
N GLY A 372 -15.01 14.09 -14.82
CA GLY A 372 -15.21 15.27 -15.68
C GLY A 372 -15.31 14.93 -17.17
N LYS A 373 -14.76 13.77 -17.57
CA LYS A 373 -14.81 13.24 -18.93
C LYS A 373 -16.23 13.05 -19.46
N LEU A 374 -17.21 12.79 -18.59
CA LEU A 374 -18.62 12.66 -18.98
C LEU A 374 -19.20 14.00 -19.49
N GLY A 375 -18.80 15.11 -18.87
CA GLY A 375 -19.09 16.47 -19.36
C GLY A 375 -18.13 17.01 -20.42
N GLY A 376 -17.29 16.14 -21.00
CA GLY A 376 -16.29 16.53 -22.01
C GLY A 376 -15.03 17.22 -21.44
N ILE A 377 -14.89 17.28 -20.12
CA ILE A 377 -13.76 17.93 -19.43
C ILE A 377 -12.63 16.91 -19.30
N VAL A 378 -11.50 17.17 -19.98
CA VAL A 378 -10.39 16.21 -20.12
C VAL A 378 -9.03 16.76 -19.71
N LEU A 379 -8.97 17.98 -19.17
CA LEU A 379 -7.74 18.60 -18.67
C LEU A 379 -7.63 18.33 -17.17
N PRO A 380 -6.59 17.63 -16.68
CA PRO A 380 -6.41 17.38 -15.25
C PRO A 380 -6.33 18.67 -14.44
N ASN A 381 -6.85 18.63 -13.21
CA ASN A 381 -6.79 19.75 -12.28
C ASN A 381 -5.35 20.23 -12.05
N ASP A 382 -5.08 21.53 -12.24
CA ASP A 382 -3.73 22.10 -12.25
C ASP A 382 -3.18 22.46 -10.85
N GLY A 383 -4.02 22.36 -9.81
CA GLY A 383 -3.64 22.65 -8.42
C GLY A 383 -3.36 24.13 -8.16
N ARG A 384 -4.02 25.05 -8.90
CA ARG A 384 -3.89 26.51 -8.76
C ARG A 384 -5.20 27.17 -8.34
N CYS A 385 -5.08 28.42 -7.87
CA CYS A 385 -6.22 29.25 -7.49
C CYS A 385 -6.86 29.90 -8.72
N HIS A 386 -8.17 29.71 -8.89
CA HIS A 386 -8.99 30.23 -9.98
C HIS A 386 -10.28 30.87 -9.44
N LEU A 387 -10.15 31.70 -8.39
CA LEU A 387 -11.27 32.42 -7.76
C LEU A 387 -11.40 33.87 -8.28
N GLU A 388 -12.34 34.08 -9.18
CA GLU A 388 -12.75 35.42 -9.61
C GLU A 388 -14.02 35.85 -8.87
N ASN A 389 -14.03 37.05 -8.30
CA ASN A 389 -15.16 37.55 -7.48
C ASN A 389 -15.61 36.56 -6.37
N ASN A 390 -14.66 35.77 -5.85
CA ASN A 390 -14.85 34.68 -4.89
C ASN A 390 -15.65 33.46 -5.40
N MET A 391 -15.72 33.23 -6.71
CA MET A 391 -16.36 32.07 -7.34
C MET A 391 -15.36 31.34 -8.26
N TYR A 392 -15.45 30.00 -8.31
CA TYR A 392 -14.55 29.18 -9.12
C TYR A 392 -14.99 29.14 -10.61
N THR A 393 -14.32 29.93 -11.44
CA THR A 393 -14.68 30.13 -12.86
C THR A 393 -14.26 28.97 -13.76
N MET A 394 -13.13 28.32 -13.46
CA MET A 394 -12.52 27.29 -14.33
C MET A 394 -13.08 25.86 -14.12
N SER A 395 -14.17 25.71 -13.35
CA SER A 395 -14.83 24.43 -13.05
C SER A 395 -15.26 23.61 -14.27
N HIS A 396 -15.57 24.28 -15.38
CA HIS A 396 -15.97 23.68 -16.67
C HIS A 396 -14.79 23.42 -17.62
N TYR A 397 -13.55 23.77 -17.21
CA TYR A 397 -12.34 23.65 -18.02
C TYR A 397 -11.36 22.61 -17.46
N TYR A 398 -11.21 22.56 -16.13
CA TYR A 398 -10.43 21.53 -15.44
C TYR A 398 -11.33 20.44 -14.85
N ASP A 399 -10.85 19.20 -14.93
CA ASP A 399 -11.43 18.04 -14.25
C ASP A 399 -11.34 18.19 -12.72
N TYR A 400 -12.06 17.35 -11.98
CA TYR A 400 -11.92 17.25 -10.54
C TYR A 400 -10.46 16.86 -10.17
N PRO A 401 -9.96 17.25 -8.98
CA PRO A 401 -8.64 16.81 -8.54
C PRO A 401 -8.66 15.32 -8.16
N SER A 402 -7.49 14.68 -8.22
CA SER A 402 -7.32 13.31 -7.70
C SER A 402 -7.08 13.35 -6.19
N ILE A 403 -7.39 12.24 -5.51
CA ILE A 403 -7.15 12.05 -4.07
C ILE A 403 -5.69 12.38 -3.71
N ALA A 404 -4.73 11.89 -4.50
CA ALA A 404 -3.30 12.18 -4.32
C ALA A 404 -2.94 13.68 -4.49
N HIS A 405 -3.60 14.39 -5.42
CA HIS A 405 -3.36 15.82 -5.62
C HIS A 405 -3.94 16.65 -4.44
N LEU A 406 -5.08 16.23 -3.88
CA LEU A 406 -5.62 16.80 -2.66
C LEU A 406 -4.70 16.56 -1.45
N VAL A 407 -4.20 15.33 -1.25
CA VAL A 407 -3.18 15.01 -0.21
C VAL A 407 -2.00 15.98 -0.29
N GLN A 408 -1.45 16.14 -1.50
CA GLN A 408 -0.33 17.05 -1.74
C GLN A 408 -0.67 18.50 -1.36
N LYS A 409 -1.77 19.06 -1.86
CA LYS A 409 -2.10 20.48 -1.63
C LYS A 409 -2.58 20.79 -0.22
N LEU A 410 -3.21 19.84 0.47
CA LEU A 410 -3.53 19.97 1.90
C LEU A 410 -2.27 19.90 2.76
N SER A 411 -1.32 19.01 2.46
CA SER A 411 -0.05 18.90 3.19
C SER A 411 0.89 20.09 2.95
N GLU A 412 1.06 20.52 1.69
CA GLU A 412 1.82 21.72 1.32
C GLU A 412 1.33 22.97 2.07
N ASN A 413 0.01 23.08 2.28
CA ASN A 413 -0.61 24.22 2.97
C ASN A 413 -0.87 23.97 4.48
N ASN A 414 -0.43 22.84 5.05
CA ASN A 414 -0.65 22.45 6.45
C ASN A 414 -2.14 22.53 6.89
N ILE A 415 -3.08 22.16 6.03
CA ILE A 415 -4.54 22.17 6.31
C ILE A 415 -4.99 20.79 6.79
N GLN A 416 -5.69 20.76 7.91
CA GLN A 416 -6.23 19.55 8.53
C GLN A 416 -7.74 19.46 8.22
N THR A 417 -8.20 18.33 7.69
CA THR A 417 -9.58 18.21 7.16
C THR A 417 -10.48 17.38 8.08
N ILE A 418 -11.66 17.90 8.40
CA ILE A 418 -12.69 17.24 9.20
C ILE A 418 -13.87 16.95 8.27
N PHE A 419 -14.03 15.70 7.86
CA PHE A 419 -15.18 15.23 7.10
C PHE A 419 -16.35 15.00 8.07
N ALA A 420 -17.31 15.92 8.07
CA ALA A 420 -18.56 15.84 8.79
C ALA A 420 -19.64 15.34 7.82
N VAL A 421 -19.94 14.04 7.87
CA VAL A 421 -20.80 13.38 6.87
C VAL A 421 -21.84 12.49 7.53
N THR A 422 -22.98 12.30 6.86
CA THR A 422 -24.09 11.46 7.35
C THR A 422 -23.66 10.00 7.54
N GLU A 423 -24.41 9.26 8.37
CA GLU A 423 -24.08 7.88 8.74
C GLU A 423 -23.97 6.94 7.54
N GLU A 424 -24.80 7.13 6.52
CA GLU A 424 -24.80 6.37 5.27
C GLU A 424 -23.48 6.49 4.50
N PHE A 425 -22.92 7.71 4.40
CA PHE A 425 -21.68 7.96 3.67
C PHE A 425 -20.42 7.84 4.55
N GLN A 426 -20.55 7.74 5.87
CA GLN A 426 -19.42 7.58 6.79
C GLN A 426 -18.43 6.45 6.39
N PRO A 427 -18.85 5.25 5.90
CA PRO A 427 -17.93 4.22 5.43
C PRO A 427 -17.11 4.66 4.21
N VAL A 428 -17.72 5.42 3.29
CA VAL A 428 -17.07 5.94 2.08
C VAL A 428 -16.00 6.95 2.44
N TYR A 429 -16.31 7.92 3.32
CA TYR A 429 -15.33 8.91 3.77
C TYR A 429 -14.26 8.32 4.70
N LYS A 430 -14.57 7.26 5.47
CA LYS A 430 -13.54 6.47 6.18
C LYS A 430 -12.59 5.80 5.20
N LYS A 431 -13.09 5.19 4.11
CA LYS A 431 -12.24 4.64 3.04
C LYS A 431 -11.44 5.74 2.33
N LEU A 432 -12.03 6.90 2.06
CA LEU A 432 -11.31 8.07 1.55
C LEU A 432 -10.16 8.45 2.48
N VAL A 433 -10.36 8.57 3.80
CA VAL A 433 -9.26 8.90 4.70
C VAL A 433 -8.21 7.79 4.76
N LEU A 434 -8.58 6.50 4.63
CA LEU A 434 -7.61 5.42 4.44
C LEU A 434 -6.82 5.53 3.12
N GLU A 435 -7.42 6.05 2.05
CA GLU A 435 -6.73 6.33 0.78
C GLU A 435 -5.93 7.65 0.80
N LEU A 436 -6.34 8.66 1.57
CA LEU A 436 -5.51 9.82 1.93
C LEU A 436 -4.30 9.37 2.77
N LEU A 437 -4.49 8.35 3.65
CA LEU A 437 -3.44 7.70 4.43
C LEU A 437 -2.47 6.81 3.59
N GLN A 438 -2.72 6.61 2.30
CA GLN A 438 -1.92 5.75 1.41
C GLN A 438 -1.38 6.45 0.15
N SER A 439 -2.17 7.32 -0.49
CA SER A 439 -1.90 7.85 -1.84
C SER A 439 -0.67 8.77 -1.96
N SER A 440 -0.07 9.17 -0.83
CA SER A 440 1.28 9.77 -0.78
C SER A 440 2.39 8.88 -1.35
N LEU A 441 2.17 7.57 -1.46
CA LEU A 441 3.10 6.57 -2.03
C LEU A 441 3.64 6.93 -3.43
N CYS A 442 2.83 7.58 -4.30
CA CYS A 442 3.20 7.76 -5.71
C CYS A 442 4.13 8.96 -6.00
N LEU A 443 4.29 9.92 -5.08
CA LEU A 443 4.93 11.21 -5.39
C LEU A 443 6.46 11.23 -5.27
N SER A 444 7.08 10.18 -4.71
CA SER A 444 8.55 10.07 -4.60
C SER A 444 9.24 9.39 -5.80
N SER A 445 8.48 8.67 -6.63
CA SER A 445 9.01 7.76 -7.67
C SER A 445 9.07 8.38 -9.09
N SER A 446 8.52 9.57 -9.28
CA SER A 446 8.29 10.19 -10.60
C SER A 446 9.54 10.82 -11.26
N ARG A 447 10.61 10.04 -11.45
CA ARG A 447 11.68 10.38 -12.42
C ARG A 447 11.21 10.15 -13.86
N TRP A 448 10.29 10.98 -14.33
CA TRP A 448 9.91 11.07 -15.75
C TRP A 448 10.27 12.44 -16.31
N THR A 449 11.42 12.53 -16.97
CA THR A 449 11.89 13.76 -17.60
C THR A 449 11.12 14.03 -18.90
N PHE A 450 10.09 14.88 -18.83
CA PHE A 450 9.57 15.55 -20.02
C PHE A 450 10.67 16.45 -20.60
N ARG A 451 11.28 16.04 -21.72
CA ARG A 451 12.00 16.96 -22.60
C ARG A 451 10.98 17.61 -23.54
N GLY A 452 10.86 18.93 -23.46
CA GLY A 452 10.23 19.71 -24.53
C GLY A 452 11.08 19.67 -25.82
N PRO A 453 10.47 19.83 -27.01
CA PRO A 453 11.20 19.83 -28.27
C PRO A 453 11.59 21.25 -28.72
N ASP A 454 12.85 21.62 -28.54
CA ASP A 454 13.42 22.85 -29.12
C ASP A 454 14.47 22.53 -30.22
N GLU A 455 14.17 23.03 -31.42
CA GLU A 455 14.97 23.33 -32.63
C GLU A 455 16.27 22.56 -33.02
N ALA A 456 16.16 21.85 -34.17
CA ALA A 456 17.07 21.90 -35.35
C ALA A 456 18.50 21.26 -35.30
N PRO A 457 19.21 21.05 -36.44
CA PRO A 457 18.78 20.90 -37.85
C PRO A 457 19.36 19.66 -38.61
N GLY A 458 18.72 19.26 -39.73
CA GLY A 458 19.45 19.02 -40.99
C GLY A 458 19.73 17.60 -41.55
N SER A 459 19.22 17.36 -42.78
CA SER A 459 19.77 16.51 -43.87
C SER A 459 19.60 14.96 -43.84
N GLY A 460 19.41 14.39 -45.05
CA GLY A 460 19.68 12.97 -45.36
C GLY A 460 18.47 12.05 -45.61
N GLY A 461 18.40 11.45 -46.81
CA GLY A 461 17.58 10.28 -47.17
C GLY A 461 18.27 9.51 -48.32
N PRO A 462 17.65 8.52 -49.00
CA PRO A 462 16.29 8.00 -48.84
C PRO A 462 16.16 6.44 -48.91
N SER A 463 14.91 5.95 -48.94
CA SER A 463 14.44 4.64 -49.50
C SER A 463 14.63 3.34 -48.68
N GLY A 464 13.65 2.41 -48.78
CA GLY A 464 13.84 1.01 -48.35
C GLY A 464 12.67 0.26 -47.69
N LEU A 465 11.63 -0.12 -48.46
CA LEU A 465 10.71 -1.27 -48.23
C LEU A 465 9.77 -1.33 -46.97
N ARG A 466 8.52 -1.75 -47.20
CA ARG A 466 7.58 -2.28 -46.17
C ARG A 466 7.58 -3.81 -46.19
N PRO A 467 7.10 -4.50 -45.13
CA PRO A 467 5.77 -5.11 -45.28
C PRO A 467 4.88 -5.18 -44.02
N ARG A 468 3.56 -5.24 -44.28
CA ARG A 468 2.46 -5.77 -43.43
C ARG A 468 2.35 -5.33 -41.96
N ALA A 469 1.35 -4.48 -41.69
CA ALA A 469 0.74 -4.37 -40.37
C ALA A 469 -0.04 -5.64 -39.97
N ARG A 470 -0.13 -5.91 -38.67
CA ARG A 470 -1.18 -6.73 -38.04
C ARG A 470 -1.96 -5.86 -37.05
N HIS A 471 -3.23 -6.19 -36.80
CA HIS A 471 -4.01 -5.53 -35.75
C HIS A 471 -3.46 -5.88 -34.35
N PRO A 472 -3.41 -4.93 -33.41
CA PRO A 472 -3.40 -5.24 -31.99
C PRO A 472 -4.82 -5.63 -31.55
N SER A 473 -4.97 -6.84 -30.99
CA SER A 473 -6.16 -7.23 -30.21
C SER A 473 -6.09 -6.62 -28.80
N PRO A 474 -7.22 -6.42 -28.10
CA PRO A 474 -7.24 -5.62 -26.87
C PRO A 474 -6.58 -6.32 -25.68
N CYS A 475 -5.98 -5.52 -24.79
CA CYS A 475 -5.52 -5.98 -23.48
C CYS A 475 -6.71 -6.24 -22.55
N VAL A 476 -6.74 -7.42 -21.92
CA VAL A 476 -7.62 -7.75 -20.80
C VAL A 476 -6.77 -7.78 -19.53
N PRO A 477 -7.17 -7.13 -18.42
CA PRO A 477 -6.35 -7.06 -17.21
C PRO A 477 -6.42 -8.36 -16.40
N HIS A 478 -5.27 -8.85 -15.93
CA HIS A 478 -5.16 -9.90 -14.93
C HIS A 478 -4.47 -9.37 -13.66
N THR A 479 -5.28 -9.06 -12.66
CA THR A 479 -5.01 -9.21 -11.21
C THR A 479 -3.55 -9.20 -10.73
N GLU A 480 -3.04 -8.03 -10.35
CA GLU A 480 -1.92 -7.87 -9.41
C GLU A 480 -2.46 -7.55 -8.00
N GLU A 481 -2.41 -8.49 -7.06
CA GLU A 481 -2.96 -8.26 -5.70
C GLU A 481 -1.98 -8.55 -4.55
N HIS A 482 -0.87 -9.27 -4.79
CA HIS A 482 0.02 -9.76 -3.73
C HIS A 482 1.29 -8.92 -3.44
N LEU A 483 1.50 -7.78 -4.09
CA LEU A 483 2.75 -6.99 -3.96
C LEU A 483 2.60 -5.62 -3.24
N ARG A 484 1.56 -5.44 -2.40
CA ARG A 484 1.23 -4.13 -1.79
C ARG A 484 1.24 -4.02 -0.26
N LEU A 485 1.41 -5.13 0.47
CA LEU A 485 1.21 -5.13 1.93
C LEU A 485 2.45 -4.71 2.74
N SER A 486 3.64 -5.21 2.41
CA SER A 486 4.87 -4.91 3.17
C SER A 486 5.35 -3.45 3.05
N SER A 487 4.94 -2.71 2.01
CA SER A 487 5.32 -1.31 1.80
C SER A 487 4.33 -0.29 2.40
N ALA A 488 3.22 -0.76 3.01
CA ALA A 488 2.15 0.12 3.48
C ALA A 488 2.42 0.70 4.88
N GLU A 489 3.18 0.00 5.73
CA GLU A 489 3.36 0.37 7.15
C GLU A 489 4.42 1.48 7.32
N GLU A 490 5.57 1.36 6.65
CA GLU A 490 6.63 2.39 6.68
C GLU A 490 6.14 3.77 6.17
N LEU A 491 5.18 3.80 5.24
CA LEU A 491 4.74 4.99 4.52
C LEU A 491 3.46 5.63 5.07
N LYS A 492 2.93 5.13 6.20
CA LYS A 492 1.82 5.69 7.01
C LYS A 492 2.13 7.06 7.68
N ASN A 493 3.08 7.82 7.15
CA ASN A 493 3.74 8.96 7.84
C ASN A 493 3.91 10.23 6.96
N LEU A 494 3.17 10.36 5.85
CA LEU A 494 3.26 11.47 4.88
C LEU A 494 1.96 12.30 4.77
N ILE A 495 1.06 12.18 5.75
CA ILE A 495 -0.37 12.34 5.51
C ILE A 495 -0.93 13.61 6.19
N PRO A 496 -1.70 14.45 5.48
CA PRO A 496 -2.41 15.55 6.11
C PRO A 496 -3.46 15.00 7.08
N LYS A 497 -3.22 15.23 8.38
CA LYS A 497 -4.11 14.81 9.47
C LYS A 497 -5.56 15.14 9.13
N SER A 498 -6.37 14.10 9.02
CA SER A 498 -7.77 14.19 8.64
C SER A 498 -8.62 13.33 9.56
N ALA A 499 -9.82 13.81 9.89
CA ALA A 499 -10.77 13.16 10.77
C ALA A 499 -12.11 12.93 10.03
N VAL A 500 -12.85 11.88 10.40
CA VAL A 500 -14.23 11.65 9.96
C VAL A 500 -15.11 11.58 11.19
N GLY A 501 -16.22 12.31 11.20
CA GLY A 501 -17.24 12.25 12.24
C GLY A 501 -18.64 12.13 11.65
N THR A 502 -19.52 11.38 12.33
CA THR A 502 -20.93 11.27 11.92
C THR A 502 -21.64 12.59 12.16
N LEU A 503 -22.07 13.24 11.09
CA LEU A 503 -23.00 14.35 11.12
C LEU A 503 -24.41 13.79 11.34
N SER A 504 -25.15 14.35 12.30
CA SER A 504 -26.59 14.14 12.38
C SER A 504 -27.26 14.66 11.11
N ALA A 505 -28.31 14.02 10.62
CA ALA A 505 -29.03 14.36 9.36
C ALA A 505 -29.78 15.72 9.36
N ASN A 506 -29.31 16.68 10.15
CA ASN A 506 -29.73 18.08 10.19
C ASN A 506 -28.62 19.00 10.77
N SER A 507 -27.36 18.54 10.80
CA SER A 507 -26.18 19.22 11.35
C SER A 507 -26.21 19.64 12.83
N SER A 508 -27.23 19.28 13.61
CA SER A 508 -27.36 19.69 15.02
C SER A 508 -26.18 19.30 15.93
N ASN A 509 -25.45 18.22 15.63
CA ASN A 509 -24.30 17.78 16.42
C ASN A 509 -22.93 18.40 16.01
N VAL A 510 -22.88 19.23 14.96
CA VAL A 510 -21.61 19.62 14.30
C VAL A 510 -20.63 20.39 15.20
N ILE A 511 -21.13 21.12 16.21
CA ILE A 511 -20.27 21.80 17.20
C ILE A 511 -19.45 20.77 17.99
N ASN A 512 -20.10 19.71 18.47
CA ASN A 512 -19.44 18.65 19.23
C ASN A 512 -18.46 17.90 18.34
N LEU A 513 -18.85 17.58 17.10
CA LEU A 513 -17.99 16.93 16.10
C LEU A 513 -16.66 17.70 15.90
N ILE A 514 -16.72 19.02 15.74
CA ILE A 514 -15.53 19.88 15.59
C ILE A 514 -14.70 19.91 16.88
N VAL A 515 -15.34 20.06 18.04
CA VAL A 515 -14.66 20.10 19.35
C VAL A 515 -13.99 18.77 19.67
N ASP A 516 -14.63 17.64 19.35
CA ASP A 516 -14.12 16.30 19.59
C ASP A 516 -13.01 15.93 18.60
N ALA A 517 -13.14 16.27 17.31
CA ALA A 517 -12.06 16.09 16.33
C ALA A 517 -10.78 16.87 16.71
N TYR A 518 -10.93 18.00 17.43
CA TYR A 518 -9.80 18.78 17.95
C TYR A 518 -9.30 18.32 19.34
N ASN A 519 -10.12 17.71 20.18
CA ASN A 519 -9.76 17.43 21.59
C ASN A 519 -9.74 15.95 22.01
N LYS A 520 -10.42 15.02 21.32
CA LYS A 520 -10.67 13.64 21.81
C LYS A 520 -9.35 12.96 22.20
N PRO A 521 -9.14 12.65 23.49
CA PRO A 521 -7.99 11.88 23.94
C PRO A 521 -8.19 10.41 23.55
N THR A 522 -7.17 9.79 22.98
CA THR A 522 -7.15 8.36 22.68
C THR A 522 -6.93 7.55 23.97
N GLY A 523 -8.02 7.38 24.74
CA GLY A 523 -7.98 6.78 26.08
C GLY A 523 -9.03 5.69 26.39
N ASP A 524 -10.16 5.63 25.67
CA ASP A 524 -11.19 4.59 25.87
C ASP A 524 -11.08 3.47 24.82
N ILE A 525 -11.15 2.22 25.29
CA ILE A 525 -10.85 1.00 24.52
C ILE A 525 -12.07 0.44 23.76
N THR A 526 -13.28 0.95 24.03
CA THR A 526 -14.53 0.43 23.44
C THR A 526 -14.84 0.94 22.04
N ASP A 527 -14.19 2.01 21.59
CA ASP A 527 -14.54 2.76 20.37
C ASP A 527 -13.73 2.31 19.13
N LEU A 528 -13.75 1.01 18.80
CA LEU A 528 -13.02 0.48 17.63
C LEU A 528 -13.49 1.08 16.29
N LEU A 529 -14.68 1.72 16.26
CA LEU A 529 -15.19 2.48 15.11
C LEU A 529 -14.59 3.88 14.95
N CYS A 530 -13.84 4.41 15.94
CA CYS A 530 -13.19 5.72 15.89
C CYS A 530 -11.75 5.65 15.33
N ALA A 531 -11.45 4.69 14.45
CA ALA A 531 -10.14 4.50 13.83
C ALA A 531 -9.76 5.54 12.75
N VAL A 532 -10.08 6.82 12.98
CA VAL A 532 -9.59 7.96 12.21
C VAL A 532 -8.95 8.95 13.19
N GLN A 533 -7.77 9.48 12.84
CA GLN A 533 -6.91 10.18 13.79
C GLN A 533 -7.60 11.37 14.47
N SER A 534 -7.56 11.40 15.80
CA SER A 534 -7.62 12.67 16.53
C SER A 534 -6.49 13.55 15.99
N LEU A 535 -6.82 14.74 15.47
CA LEU A 535 -5.88 15.68 14.84
C LEU A 535 -4.73 16.14 15.79
N SER A 536 -4.88 15.75 17.06
CA SER A 536 -4.47 16.46 18.24
C SER A 536 -3.69 15.56 19.19
N SER A 537 -4.01 14.26 19.28
CA SER A 537 -3.33 13.32 20.18
C SER A 537 -2.03 12.73 19.61
N GLU A 538 -1.76 12.84 18.30
CA GLU A 538 -0.54 12.31 17.68
C GLU A 538 0.42 13.42 17.19
N VAL A 539 1.71 13.25 17.48
CA VAL A 539 2.82 14.07 16.96
C VAL A 539 3.70 13.14 16.13
N ILE A 540 3.86 13.46 14.85
CA ILE A 540 4.69 12.72 13.89
C ILE A 540 5.63 13.73 13.23
N LEU A 541 6.93 13.43 13.17
CA LEU A 541 7.91 14.25 12.46
C LEU A 541 7.98 13.88 10.97
N GLU A 542 8.05 14.91 10.13
CA GLU A 542 8.33 14.85 8.70
C GLU A 542 9.62 15.62 8.40
N ASN A 543 10.44 15.12 7.47
CA ASN A 543 11.58 15.86 6.93
C ASN A 543 11.39 16.20 5.45
N SER A 544 12.01 17.30 5.01
CA SER A 544 12.18 17.60 3.59
C SER A 544 12.97 16.49 2.88
N LYS A 545 12.92 16.48 1.55
CA LYS A 545 13.76 15.61 0.71
C LYS A 545 15.23 15.69 1.16
N LEU A 546 15.84 14.52 1.36
CA LEU A 546 17.25 14.39 1.77
C LEU A 546 18.20 14.55 0.57
N PRO A 547 19.43 15.08 0.78
CA PRO A 547 20.50 15.04 -0.22
C PRO A 547 20.97 13.60 -0.54
N GLU A 548 21.61 13.43 -1.70
CA GLU A 548 22.22 12.16 -2.12
C GLU A 548 23.30 11.74 -1.11
N GLY A 549 23.19 10.52 -0.56
CA GLY A 549 24.13 9.99 0.44
C GLY A 549 23.92 10.47 1.89
N VAL A 550 22.80 11.14 2.22
CA VAL A 550 22.45 11.50 3.61
C VAL A 550 21.29 10.65 4.11
N THR A 551 21.42 10.08 5.30
CA THR A 551 20.36 9.32 5.99
C THR A 551 20.00 9.95 7.34
N ILE A 552 18.77 9.70 7.80
CA ILE A 552 18.29 10.12 9.11
C ILE A 552 17.67 8.92 9.83
N THR A 553 17.97 8.73 11.11
CA THR A 553 17.20 7.84 12.00
C THR A 553 16.61 8.63 13.17
N TYR A 554 15.43 8.20 13.62
CA TYR A 554 14.65 8.87 14.66
C TYR A 554 14.43 7.94 15.86
N GLN A 555 14.49 8.50 17.06
CA GLN A 555 14.04 7.90 18.31
C GLN A 555 13.14 8.89 19.04
N SER A 556 11.92 8.49 19.39
CA SER A 556 10.94 9.35 20.07
C SER A 556 10.91 9.06 21.56
N ARG A 557 10.87 10.10 22.40
CA ARG A 557 10.79 10.04 23.85
C ARG A 557 9.49 10.72 24.28
N CYS A 558 8.48 9.87 24.47
CA CYS A 558 7.10 10.27 24.67
C CYS A 558 6.74 10.32 26.16
N LYS A 559 5.49 10.71 26.45
CA LYS A 559 4.94 10.75 27.81
C LYS A 559 5.01 9.36 28.48
N ASN A 560 5.02 9.35 29.82
CA ASN A 560 5.20 8.16 30.67
C ASN A 560 6.54 7.42 30.48
N GLY A 561 7.54 8.01 29.82
CA GLY A 561 8.85 7.39 29.60
C GLY A 561 8.86 6.35 28.46
N VAL A 562 7.81 6.31 27.63
CA VAL A 562 7.77 5.47 26.44
C VAL A 562 8.82 5.95 25.43
N VAL A 563 9.72 5.06 25.03
CA VAL A 563 10.69 5.29 23.96
C VAL A 563 10.31 4.40 22.78
N ASN A 564 10.25 4.97 21.57
CA ASN A 564 10.07 4.22 20.34
C ASN A 564 11.28 4.44 19.42
N ASP A 565 11.63 3.39 18.68
CA ASP A 565 12.71 3.36 17.71
C ASP A 565 12.19 2.81 16.36
N GLY A 566 13.05 2.76 15.33
CA GLY A 566 12.70 2.25 14.01
C GLY A 566 11.59 3.07 13.34
N GLU A 567 10.65 2.40 12.66
CA GLU A 567 9.54 3.03 11.94
C GLU A 567 8.70 3.99 12.80
N ASN A 568 8.54 3.66 14.09
CA ASN A 568 7.77 4.42 15.07
C ASN A 568 8.60 5.50 15.79
N GLY A 569 9.93 5.54 15.63
CA GLY A 569 10.80 6.50 16.32
C GLY A 569 10.60 7.97 15.93
N ARG A 570 9.82 8.24 14.88
CA ARG A 570 9.34 9.57 14.47
C ARG A 570 8.01 9.99 15.11
N LYS A 571 7.39 9.17 15.97
CA LYS A 571 6.00 9.31 16.41
C LYS A 571 5.81 9.22 17.93
N CYS A 572 5.00 10.11 18.47
CA CYS A 572 4.37 9.99 19.80
C CYS A 572 2.84 10.08 19.69
N SER A 573 2.12 9.19 20.39
CA SER A 573 0.66 9.24 20.54
C SER A 573 0.26 9.66 21.97
N ASN A 574 -1.02 9.93 22.18
CA ASN A 574 -1.64 10.34 23.45
C ASN A 574 -1.08 11.66 24.04
N ILE A 575 -0.78 12.63 23.17
CA ILE A 575 -0.22 13.95 23.53
C ILE A 575 -1.32 15.01 23.66
N SER A 576 -1.51 15.53 24.87
CA SER A 576 -2.50 16.58 25.15
C SER A 576 -1.97 17.99 24.88
N ILE A 577 -2.85 18.99 24.93
CA ILE A 577 -2.42 20.41 24.98
C ILE A 577 -1.60 20.63 26.27
N GLY A 578 -0.47 21.32 26.16
CA GLY A 578 0.48 21.56 27.26
C GLY A 578 1.57 20.48 27.39
N ASP A 579 1.37 19.28 26.84
CA ASP A 579 2.36 18.20 26.88
C ASP A 579 3.60 18.52 26.02
N GLU A 580 4.72 17.94 26.43
CA GLU A 580 6.04 18.08 25.83
C GLU A 580 6.63 16.70 25.55
N VAL A 581 7.26 16.55 24.39
CA VAL A 581 7.96 15.34 23.95
C VAL A 581 9.30 15.71 23.33
N SER A 582 10.25 14.78 23.30
CA SER A 582 11.51 14.99 22.59
C SER A 582 11.82 13.87 21.61
N PHE A 583 12.60 14.19 20.59
CA PHE A 583 13.05 13.28 19.55
C PHE A 583 14.57 13.39 19.46
N SER A 584 15.25 12.25 19.60
CA SER A 584 16.68 12.09 19.34
C SER A 584 16.83 11.70 17.87
N ILE A 585 17.45 12.56 17.08
CA ILE A 585 17.54 12.42 15.63
C ILE A 585 19.02 12.28 15.26
N ASN A 586 19.41 11.19 14.62
CA ASN A 586 20.77 10.99 14.13
C ASN A 586 20.80 11.27 12.62
N ILE A 587 21.72 12.11 12.18
CA ILE A 587 21.92 12.45 10.76
C ILE A 587 23.32 11.99 10.34
N THR A 588 23.41 11.16 9.30
CA THR A 588 24.66 10.50 8.87
C THR A 588 24.90 10.75 7.39
N ALA A 589 26.16 10.99 7.01
CA ALA A 589 26.59 11.01 5.61
C ALA A 589 27.29 9.69 5.23
N GLN A 590 27.08 9.23 4.00
CA GLN A 590 27.75 8.04 3.41
C GLN A 590 28.96 8.41 2.53
N GLY A 591 29.29 9.70 2.43
CA GLY A 591 30.35 10.24 1.59
C GLY A 591 30.14 11.73 1.35
N CYS A 592 30.97 12.33 0.49
CA CYS A 592 30.86 13.76 0.16
C CYS A 592 30.07 14.06 -1.13
N PRO A 593 29.28 15.16 -1.15
CA PRO A 593 28.52 15.55 -2.33
C PRO A 593 29.42 16.03 -3.48
N LYS A 594 29.12 15.60 -4.71
CA LYS A 594 29.88 15.89 -5.94
C LYS A 594 29.87 17.38 -6.36
N GLN A 595 29.07 18.21 -5.69
CA GLN A 595 29.03 19.67 -5.85
C GLN A 595 29.07 20.29 -4.46
N GLY A 596 30.04 21.17 -4.20
CA GLY A 596 30.25 21.82 -2.90
C GLY A 596 29.22 22.92 -2.56
N LYS A 597 27.93 22.61 -2.67
CA LYS A 597 26.82 23.45 -2.19
C LYS A 597 26.56 23.14 -0.71
N THR A 598 26.17 24.17 0.05
CA THR A 598 25.55 23.97 1.35
C THR A 598 24.14 23.43 1.13
N GLU A 599 23.91 22.17 1.49
CA GLU A 599 22.59 21.56 1.47
C GLU A 599 21.82 21.89 2.76
N SER A 600 20.49 21.83 2.72
CA SER A 600 19.66 22.06 3.90
C SER A 600 18.50 21.09 4.01
N ILE A 601 18.24 20.61 5.23
CA ILE A 601 17.11 19.77 5.58
C ILE A 601 16.20 20.56 6.52
N LYS A 602 14.89 20.40 6.35
CA LYS A 602 13.87 20.94 7.25
C LYS A 602 13.17 19.78 7.94
N ILE A 603 12.91 19.89 9.25
CA ILE A 603 12.13 18.90 10.02
C ILE A 603 10.96 19.62 10.69
N LYS A 604 9.72 19.17 10.47
CA LYS A 604 8.51 19.76 11.05
C LYS A 604 7.58 18.69 11.65
N PRO A 605 6.67 19.02 12.60
CA PRO A 605 5.65 18.11 13.07
C PRO A 605 4.39 18.21 12.18
N LEU A 606 3.83 17.07 11.77
CA LEU A 606 2.67 17.03 10.86
C LEU A 606 1.46 17.79 11.42
N GLY A 607 0.94 18.71 10.60
CA GLY A 607 -0.17 19.61 10.92
C GLY A 607 0.22 20.91 11.64
N PHE A 608 1.50 21.15 11.91
CA PHE A 608 2.00 22.39 12.53
C PHE A 608 2.83 23.24 11.55
N THR A 609 2.97 24.53 11.83
CA THR A 609 3.60 25.52 10.95
C THR A 609 5.04 25.88 11.34
N GLU A 610 5.55 25.36 12.45
CA GLU A 610 6.93 25.52 12.89
C GLU A 610 7.83 24.37 12.41
N GLU A 611 9.06 24.71 12.02
CA GLU A 611 10.06 23.80 11.48
C GLU A 611 11.46 24.08 12.06
N VAL A 612 12.32 23.07 12.06
CA VAL A 612 13.76 23.18 12.35
C VAL A 612 14.52 23.20 11.03
N GLU A 613 15.30 24.24 10.80
CA GLU A 613 16.19 24.35 9.64
C GLU A 613 17.59 23.81 9.99
N ILE A 614 18.09 22.84 9.22
CA ILE A 614 19.37 22.17 9.46
C ILE A 614 20.26 22.40 8.26
N LEU A 615 21.30 23.22 8.41
CA LEU A 615 22.33 23.44 7.39
C LEU A 615 23.36 22.31 7.46
N LEU A 616 23.67 21.69 6.31
CA LEU A 616 24.65 20.63 6.20
C LEU A 616 25.95 21.10 5.55
N SER A 617 27.05 20.63 6.12
CA SER A 617 28.40 20.75 5.61
C SER A 617 29.13 19.41 5.81
N PHE A 618 30.11 19.10 4.97
CA PHE A 618 30.70 17.77 4.87
C PHE A 618 32.22 17.84 4.99
N ILE A 619 32.81 16.92 5.76
CA ILE A 619 34.25 16.81 5.98
C ILE A 619 34.82 15.82 4.95
N CYS A 620 35.50 16.36 3.93
CA CYS A 620 35.93 15.61 2.73
C CYS A 620 37.46 15.51 2.57
N GLU A 621 38.20 16.38 3.26
CA GLU A 621 39.66 16.42 3.32
C GLU A 621 40.09 16.63 4.76
N CYS A 622 41.34 16.26 5.07
CA CYS A 622 41.93 16.41 6.39
C CYS A 622 42.58 17.79 6.56
N ASP A 623 42.75 18.28 7.80
CA ASP A 623 43.33 19.61 8.05
C ASP A 623 44.78 19.72 7.52
N CYS A 624 45.55 18.62 7.54
CA CYS A 624 46.87 18.53 6.89
C CYS A 624 46.90 18.84 5.38
N HIS A 625 45.77 18.80 4.66
CA HIS A 625 45.69 19.18 3.25
C HIS A 625 45.85 20.70 3.06
N LEU A 626 45.44 21.51 4.05
CA LEU A 626 45.58 22.98 3.99
C LEU A 626 47.04 23.44 3.93
N PHE A 627 47.98 22.59 4.39
CA PHE A 627 49.42 22.84 4.40
C PHE A 627 50.17 22.13 3.25
N ALA A 628 49.45 21.65 2.23
CA ALA A 628 50.02 20.91 1.10
C ALA A 628 51.09 21.69 0.32
N ILE A 629 52.30 21.14 0.25
CA ILE A 629 53.41 21.69 -0.56
C ILE A 629 53.22 21.25 -2.01
N LYS A 630 52.60 22.12 -2.82
CA LYS A 630 52.38 21.91 -4.25
C LYS A 630 53.70 21.80 -5.01
N ASN A 631 53.80 20.85 -5.93
CA ASN A 631 55.02 20.54 -6.68
C ASN A 631 56.24 20.34 -5.76
N SER A 632 56.09 19.53 -4.72
CA SER A 632 57.15 19.29 -3.73
C SER A 632 58.37 18.59 -4.34
N PRO A 633 59.60 19.01 -4.00
CA PRO A 633 60.82 18.30 -4.40
C PRO A 633 60.84 16.82 -3.96
N VAL A 634 60.23 16.52 -2.80
CA VAL A 634 60.11 15.15 -2.25
C VAL A 634 59.27 14.25 -3.15
N CYS A 635 58.31 14.82 -3.88
CA CYS A 635 57.49 14.12 -4.86
C CYS A 635 58.20 14.13 -6.23
N HIS A 636 59.38 13.52 -6.29
CA HIS A 636 60.21 13.35 -7.49
C HIS A 636 60.39 14.68 -8.24
N ASN A 637 61.01 15.66 -7.60
CA ASN A 637 61.32 16.98 -8.17
C ASN A 637 60.09 17.71 -8.74
N GLY A 638 58.97 17.71 -8.00
CA GLY A 638 57.78 18.49 -8.33
C GLY A 638 56.71 17.78 -9.18
N ASN A 639 56.75 16.45 -9.24
CA ASN A 639 55.77 15.62 -9.98
C ASN A 639 54.53 15.23 -9.15
N GLY A 640 54.39 15.82 -7.95
CA GLY A 640 53.20 15.73 -7.11
C GLY A 640 53.19 16.80 -6.01
N SER A 641 52.10 16.88 -5.25
CA SER A 641 52.01 17.70 -4.04
C SER A 641 52.29 16.84 -2.81
N PHE A 642 53.07 17.36 -1.85
CA PHE A 642 53.31 16.67 -0.59
C PHE A 642 52.33 17.17 0.48
N GLU A 643 51.48 16.27 0.97
CA GLU A 643 50.42 16.55 1.92
C GLU A 643 50.20 15.35 2.84
N CYS A 644 49.83 15.59 4.10
CA CYS A 644 49.46 14.52 5.05
C CYS A 644 50.47 13.35 5.12
N GLY A 645 51.78 13.61 4.99
CA GLY A 645 52.84 12.59 5.02
C GLY A 645 53.07 11.79 3.73
N ALA A 646 52.38 12.12 2.64
CA ALA A 646 52.41 11.38 1.37
C ALA A 646 52.50 12.32 0.16
N CYS A 647 52.76 11.73 -1.02
CA CYS A 647 52.73 12.44 -2.28
C CYS A 647 51.41 12.17 -3.04
N ARG A 648 50.58 13.20 -3.22
CA ARG A 648 49.43 13.17 -4.13
C ARG A 648 49.93 13.54 -5.53
N CYS A 649 50.05 12.53 -6.40
CA CYS A 649 50.75 12.68 -7.68
C CYS A 649 49.98 13.45 -8.75
N ASN A 650 50.71 14.16 -9.61
CA ASN A 650 50.14 14.84 -10.77
C ASN A 650 49.60 13.82 -11.78
N LYS A 651 48.57 14.18 -12.55
CA LYS A 651 47.93 13.29 -13.54
C LYS A 651 48.95 12.71 -14.51
N GLY A 652 49.06 11.38 -14.57
CA GLY A 652 50.05 10.65 -15.39
C GLY A 652 51.26 10.11 -14.59
N ARG A 653 51.41 10.50 -13.32
CA ARG A 653 52.47 10.02 -12.42
C ARG A 653 51.92 9.09 -11.33
N VAL A 654 52.73 8.09 -10.95
CA VAL A 654 52.44 7.16 -9.84
C VAL A 654 53.74 6.76 -9.11
N GLY A 655 53.62 6.02 -8.02
CA GLY A 655 54.72 5.64 -7.11
C GLY A 655 54.63 6.35 -5.75
N ARG A 656 55.47 5.98 -4.78
CA ARG A 656 55.43 6.54 -3.40
C ARG A 656 55.86 8.01 -3.35
N GLN A 657 56.63 8.45 -4.34
CA GLN A 657 57.16 9.79 -4.56
C GLN A 657 56.82 10.34 -5.96
N CYS A 658 55.88 9.74 -6.70
CA CYS A 658 55.56 10.12 -8.09
C CYS A 658 56.72 9.91 -9.10
N GLU A 659 57.58 8.95 -8.78
CA GLU A 659 58.79 8.57 -9.50
C GLU A 659 58.52 8.02 -10.90
N CYS A 660 57.40 7.33 -11.11
CA CYS A 660 57.08 6.69 -12.38
C CYS A 660 56.10 7.51 -13.23
N ARG A 661 56.29 7.42 -14.55
CA ARG A 661 55.31 7.78 -15.58
C ARG A 661 54.42 6.56 -15.87
N LYS A 662 53.13 6.78 -16.15
CA LYS A 662 52.21 5.72 -16.61
C LYS A 662 52.49 5.27 -18.05
N ASP A 663 53.16 6.12 -18.82
CA ASP A 663 53.32 6.06 -20.27
C ASP A 663 54.71 5.59 -20.75
N GLU A 664 55.71 5.46 -19.86
CA GLU A 664 57.10 5.16 -20.22
C GLU A 664 57.82 4.24 -19.23
N VAL A 665 57.64 2.91 -19.33
CA VAL A 665 58.60 1.91 -18.80
C VAL A 665 58.62 0.67 -19.71
N SER A 666 59.82 0.16 -20.02
CA SER A 666 60.08 -1.09 -20.75
C SER A 666 61.16 -1.91 -20.03
N SER A 667 61.23 -3.24 -20.09
CA SER A 667 60.22 -4.25 -20.52
C SER A 667 60.57 -5.69 -20.09
N GLU A 668 61.55 -5.90 -19.18
CA GLU A 668 62.10 -7.24 -18.92
C GLU A 668 62.24 -7.61 -17.42
N ASP A 669 62.79 -6.73 -16.57
CA ASP A 669 62.98 -7.06 -15.13
C ASP A 669 61.71 -6.88 -14.27
N LEU A 670 60.91 -5.84 -14.53
CA LEU A 670 59.69 -5.53 -13.74
C LEU A 670 58.55 -6.51 -14.01
N ASP A 671 58.52 -7.08 -15.22
CA ASP A 671 57.54 -8.05 -15.71
C ASP A 671 57.37 -9.26 -14.77
N ARG A 672 58.46 -9.73 -14.16
CA ARG A 672 58.46 -10.87 -13.24
C ARG A 672 57.59 -10.66 -12.01
N ASN A 673 57.48 -9.42 -11.53
CA ASN A 673 56.67 -9.10 -10.35
C ASN A 673 55.18 -8.86 -10.69
N CYS A 674 54.86 -8.71 -11.98
CA CYS A 674 53.53 -8.46 -12.51
C CYS A 674 52.90 -9.67 -13.23
N ARG A 675 53.55 -10.84 -13.23
CA ARG A 675 53.01 -12.12 -13.71
C ARG A 675 52.79 -13.04 -12.51
N ARG A 676 51.73 -13.86 -12.55
CA ARG A 676 51.45 -14.86 -11.51
C ARG A 676 52.37 -16.08 -11.67
N ASP A 677 52.47 -16.57 -12.91
CA ASP A 677 53.34 -17.65 -13.35
C ASP A 677 54.03 -17.27 -14.66
N ASN A 678 55.14 -17.93 -15.03
CA ASN A 678 55.83 -17.69 -16.31
C ASN A 678 54.96 -17.93 -17.56
N GLY A 679 53.84 -18.65 -17.44
CA GLY A 679 52.85 -18.86 -18.50
C GLY A 679 51.65 -17.91 -18.47
N THR A 680 51.67 -16.87 -17.62
CA THR A 680 50.58 -15.88 -17.51
C THR A 680 50.95 -14.54 -18.13
N ASP A 681 49.96 -13.86 -18.69
CA ASP A 681 50.08 -12.49 -19.17
C ASP A 681 50.36 -11.51 -18.02
N ILE A 682 51.05 -10.42 -18.36
CA ILE A 682 51.30 -9.29 -17.47
C ILE A 682 49.95 -8.77 -16.96
N CYS A 683 49.78 -8.75 -15.64
CA CYS A 683 48.54 -8.30 -14.98
C CYS A 683 47.27 -8.94 -15.56
N SER A 684 47.36 -10.23 -15.93
CA SER A 684 46.27 -11.02 -16.53
C SER A 684 45.61 -10.37 -17.76
N ASN A 685 46.34 -9.46 -18.45
CA ASN A 685 45.82 -8.56 -19.49
C ASN A 685 44.65 -7.63 -19.04
N ASN A 686 44.32 -7.62 -17.74
CA ASN A 686 43.27 -6.81 -17.12
C ASN A 686 43.84 -5.57 -16.39
N GLY A 687 45.15 -5.42 -16.37
CA GLY A 687 45.86 -4.26 -15.82
C GLY A 687 47.06 -3.87 -16.65
N GLU A 688 47.78 -2.87 -16.18
CA GLU A 688 49.09 -2.44 -16.67
C GLU A 688 50.11 -2.64 -15.55
N CYS A 689 51.30 -3.15 -15.87
CA CYS A 689 52.38 -3.29 -14.88
C CYS A 689 53.08 -1.94 -14.74
N VAL A 690 52.81 -1.23 -13.65
CA VAL A 690 53.39 0.08 -13.38
C VAL A 690 54.26 -0.01 -12.13
N CYS A 691 55.57 0.19 -12.31
CA CYS A 691 56.57 0.05 -11.24
C CYS A 691 56.61 -1.34 -10.55
N GLY A 692 56.30 -2.42 -11.27
CA GLY A 692 56.38 -3.79 -10.74
C GLY A 692 55.20 -4.20 -9.84
N ALA A 693 54.13 -3.41 -9.82
CA ALA A 693 52.82 -3.78 -9.34
C ALA A 693 51.77 -3.61 -10.45
N CYS A 694 50.65 -4.32 -10.37
CA CYS A 694 49.59 -4.22 -11.36
C CYS A 694 48.57 -3.14 -11.01
N GLU A 695 48.43 -2.12 -11.85
CA GLU A 695 47.30 -1.20 -11.80
C GLU A 695 46.18 -1.72 -12.72
N CYS A 696 45.07 -2.14 -12.13
CA CYS A 696 43.98 -2.74 -12.90
C CYS A 696 43.19 -1.71 -13.70
N LYS A 697 42.78 -2.09 -14.92
CA LYS A 697 42.05 -1.23 -15.86
C LYS A 697 40.72 -0.79 -15.23
N LYS A 698 40.43 0.52 -15.29
CA LYS A 698 39.18 1.09 -14.76
C LYS A 698 38.11 1.06 -15.84
N ARG A 699 36.88 0.63 -15.52
CA ARG A 699 35.74 0.64 -16.44
C ARG A 699 35.00 1.99 -16.38
N GLU A 700 34.09 2.19 -17.33
CA GLU A 700 33.19 3.36 -17.36
C GLU A 700 32.17 3.32 -16.21
N ASN A 701 31.76 2.12 -15.79
CA ASN A 701 30.99 1.91 -14.56
C ASN A 701 31.95 1.78 -13.36
N PRO A 702 31.92 2.67 -12.35
CA PRO A 702 32.81 2.60 -11.19
C PRO A 702 32.60 1.36 -10.30
N GLU A 703 31.43 0.73 -10.35
CA GLU A 703 31.13 -0.48 -9.56
C GLU A 703 31.76 -1.75 -10.16
N GLU A 704 32.15 -1.72 -11.44
CA GLU A 704 32.79 -2.81 -12.14
C GLU A 704 34.31 -2.67 -12.09
N ARG A 705 34.95 -3.51 -11.26
CA ARG A 705 36.39 -3.47 -11.00
C ARG A 705 37.06 -4.82 -11.26
N TYR A 706 38.23 -4.75 -11.89
CA TYR A 706 39.23 -5.80 -11.82
C TYR A 706 40.01 -5.68 -10.51
N SER A 707 40.45 -6.82 -9.96
CA SER A 707 41.10 -6.90 -8.65
C SER A 707 42.03 -8.12 -8.54
N GLY A 708 42.70 -8.26 -7.40
CA GLY A 708 43.77 -9.25 -7.19
C GLY A 708 45.16 -8.66 -7.46
N LYS A 709 46.22 -9.38 -7.08
CA LYS A 709 47.61 -8.90 -7.16
C LYS A 709 48.08 -8.71 -8.61
N TYR A 710 47.47 -9.46 -9.52
CA TYR A 710 47.77 -9.56 -10.94
C TYR A 710 46.53 -9.24 -11.79
N CYS A 711 45.55 -8.51 -11.25
CA CYS A 711 44.26 -8.21 -11.90
C CYS A 711 43.53 -9.47 -12.43
N GLU A 712 43.76 -10.60 -11.78
CA GLU A 712 43.26 -11.93 -12.13
C GLU A 712 41.74 -12.05 -11.92
N CYS A 713 41.21 -11.33 -10.94
CA CYS A 713 39.81 -11.31 -10.53
C CYS A 713 39.03 -10.15 -11.16
N ASP A 714 37.72 -10.32 -11.24
CA ASP A 714 36.76 -9.23 -11.40
C ASP A 714 35.45 -9.54 -10.64
N ASN A 715 34.60 -8.52 -10.48
CA ASN A 715 33.32 -8.60 -9.77
C ASN A 715 32.10 -8.47 -10.71
N PHE A 716 32.22 -8.78 -12.01
CA PHE A 716 31.13 -8.59 -12.97
C PHE A 716 30.95 -9.70 -14.02
N ASN A 717 31.94 -10.58 -14.19
CA ASN A 717 31.87 -11.79 -15.01
C ASN A 717 31.57 -13.04 -14.16
N CYS A 718 30.61 -12.94 -13.23
CA CYS A 718 29.97 -14.10 -12.62
C CYS A 718 28.69 -14.50 -13.38
N ASP A 719 28.17 -15.69 -13.09
CA ASP A 719 26.91 -16.17 -13.62
C ASP A 719 25.73 -15.22 -13.32
N ARG A 720 24.74 -15.24 -14.21
CA ARG A 720 23.56 -14.37 -14.15
C ARG A 720 22.28 -15.18 -14.21
N SER A 721 21.33 -14.85 -13.34
CA SER A 721 19.96 -15.37 -13.39
C SER A 721 18.98 -14.20 -13.40
N ASN A 722 17.92 -14.29 -14.19
CA ASN A 722 16.98 -13.19 -14.46
C ASN A 722 17.67 -11.85 -14.83
N ASN A 723 18.73 -11.92 -15.65
CA ASN A 723 19.66 -10.83 -16.04
C ASN A 723 20.47 -10.16 -14.90
N LYS A 724 20.17 -10.47 -13.63
CA LYS A 724 20.92 -10.00 -12.45
C LYS A 724 22.20 -10.81 -12.27
N LEU A 725 23.27 -10.16 -11.84
CA LEU A 725 24.51 -10.81 -11.40
C LEU A 725 24.24 -11.58 -10.10
N CYS A 726 24.63 -12.85 -10.04
CA CYS A 726 24.39 -13.72 -8.88
C CYS A 726 22.94 -13.68 -8.36
N GLY A 727 21.97 -13.62 -9.28
CA GLY A 727 20.53 -13.57 -9.01
C GLY A 727 20.02 -12.31 -8.28
N GLY A 728 20.92 -11.49 -7.73
CA GLY A 728 20.62 -10.51 -6.68
C GLY A 728 20.53 -11.10 -5.27
N HIS A 729 21.03 -12.33 -5.06
CA HIS A 729 21.02 -13.07 -3.78
C HIS A 729 22.42 -13.66 -3.47
N GLY A 730 23.44 -12.92 -3.89
CA GLY A 730 24.84 -13.26 -3.71
C GLY A 730 25.74 -12.18 -4.30
N ARG A 731 27.01 -12.19 -3.91
CA ARG A 731 28.02 -11.22 -4.33
C ARG A 731 29.05 -11.88 -5.25
N CYS A 732 29.41 -11.18 -6.32
CA CYS A 732 30.39 -11.66 -7.29
C CYS A 732 31.82 -11.41 -6.78
N GLU A 733 32.50 -12.48 -6.35
CA GLU A 733 33.89 -12.45 -5.90
C GLU A 733 34.76 -13.29 -6.85
N CYS A 734 35.65 -12.62 -7.59
CA CYS A 734 36.61 -13.28 -8.49
C CYS A 734 35.96 -14.25 -9.50
N ARG A 735 34.89 -13.82 -10.18
CA ARG A 735 34.07 -14.63 -11.12
C ARG A 735 33.27 -15.80 -10.51
N ALA A 736 33.31 -16.00 -9.19
CA ALA A 736 32.41 -16.90 -8.48
C ALA A 736 31.31 -16.10 -7.76
N CYS A 737 30.07 -16.59 -7.78
CA CYS A 737 29.02 -16.06 -6.92
C CYS A 737 29.15 -16.66 -5.51
N VAL A 738 29.37 -15.81 -4.52
CA VAL A 738 29.27 -16.15 -3.10
C VAL A 738 27.84 -15.84 -2.67
N CYS A 739 27.01 -16.87 -2.52
CA CYS A 739 25.60 -16.71 -2.20
C CYS A 739 25.38 -16.19 -0.78
N ASP A 740 24.27 -15.48 -0.60
CA ASP A 740 23.80 -15.08 0.72
C ASP A 740 23.23 -16.29 1.48
N ALA A 741 23.01 -16.13 2.78
CA ALA A 741 22.45 -17.20 3.60
C ALA A 741 21.09 -17.67 3.04
N ASN A 742 20.91 -18.99 2.99
CA ASN A 742 19.77 -19.68 2.36
C ASN A 742 19.66 -19.57 0.82
N TYR A 743 20.75 -19.29 0.10
CA TYR A 743 20.81 -19.37 -1.37
C TYR A 743 21.97 -20.25 -1.88
N THR A 744 21.76 -20.90 -3.02
CA THR A 744 22.68 -21.84 -3.68
C THR A 744 22.54 -21.80 -5.21
N GLY A 745 23.32 -22.61 -5.93
CA GLY A 745 23.47 -22.57 -7.39
C GLY A 745 24.63 -21.66 -7.80
N SER A 746 25.21 -21.87 -8.99
CA SER A 746 26.37 -21.06 -9.44
C SER A 746 26.00 -19.60 -9.71
N ALA A 747 24.72 -19.32 -9.96
CA ALA A 747 24.14 -17.99 -10.08
C ALA A 747 23.37 -17.52 -8.82
N CYS A 748 23.45 -18.24 -7.70
CA CYS A 748 22.73 -17.96 -6.43
C CYS A 748 21.21 -17.78 -6.59
N ASP A 749 20.60 -18.50 -7.53
CA ASP A 749 19.19 -18.41 -7.87
C ASP A 749 18.32 -19.50 -7.23
N CYS A 750 18.92 -20.50 -6.58
CA CYS A 750 18.22 -21.58 -5.90
C CYS A 750 18.11 -21.32 -4.39
N SER A 751 16.92 -20.94 -3.91
CA SER A 751 16.70 -20.75 -2.46
C SER A 751 16.64 -22.10 -1.72
N LEU A 752 17.25 -22.15 -0.54
CA LEU A 752 17.14 -23.25 0.42
C LEU A 752 16.02 -23.04 1.44
N ASP A 753 15.32 -21.90 1.41
CA ASP A 753 14.17 -21.71 2.30
C ASP A 753 12.99 -22.56 1.82
N ILE A 754 12.41 -23.30 2.76
CA ILE A 754 11.26 -24.18 2.54
C ILE A 754 9.96 -23.44 2.87
N SER A 755 10.03 -22.23 3.48
CA SER A 755 8.86 -21.46 3.93
C SER A 755 7.86 -21.18 2.80
N THR A 756 8.34 -20.85 1.59
CA THR A 756 7.53 -20.61 0.39
C THR A 756 6.83 -21.86 -0.14
N CYS A 757 7.35 -23.05 0.21
CA CYS A 757 6.77 -24.34 -0.14
C CYS A 757 5.82 -24.90 0.94
N LEU A 758 5.68 -24.27 2.11
CA LEU A 758 4.77 -24.72 3.16
C LEU A 758 3.33 -24.31 2.86
N ALA A 759 2.46 -25.29 2.66
CA ALA A 759 1.03 -25.06 2.50
C ALA A 759 0.33 -24.76 3.85
N SER A 760 -0.91 -24.29 3.79
CA SER A 760 -1.74 -23.96 4.97
C SER A 760 -1.96 -25.14 5.94
N ASN A 761 -1.74 -26.38 5.49
CA ASN A 761 -1.77 -27.60 6.33
C ASN A 761 -0.42 -27.93 6.99
N GLN A 762 0.56 -27.01 6.93
CA GLN A 762 1.94 -27.15 7.43
C GLN A 762 2.77 -28.24 6.73
N GLN A 763 2.30 -28.77 5.59
CA GLN A 763 3.05 -29.74 4.78
C GLN A 763 3.75 -29.04 3.61
N VAL A 764 4.99 -29.45 3.35
CA VAL A 764 5.73 -29.04 2.14
C VAL A 764 4.95 -29.53 0.91
N CYS A 765 4.59 -28.61 0.03
CA CYS A 765 3.85 -28.85 -1.22
C CYS A 765 2.56 -29.67 -1.02
N ASN A 766 1.80 -29.43 0.07
CA ASN A 766 0.62 -30.21 0.48
C ASN A 766 0.86 -31.73 0.60
N GLY A 767 2.11 -32.18 0.76
CA GLY A 767 2.48 -33.61 0.69
C GLY A 767 2.36 -34.22 -0.71
N ARG A 768 2.23 -33.40 -1.76
CA ARG A 768 1.92 -33.76 -3.16
C ARG A 768 2.98 -33.25 -4.15
N GLY A 769 4.15 -32.85 -3.65
CA GLY A 769 5.25 -32.35 -4.45
C GLY A 769 6.57 -32.33 -3.69
N VAL A 770 7.66 -32.02 -4.39
CA VAL A 770 8.99 -31.78 -3.83
C VAL A 770 9.27 -30.28 -3.90
N CYS A 771 9.83 -29.69 -2.84
CA CYS A 771 10.29 -28.31 -2.86
C CYS A 771 11.72 -28.27 -3.43
N GLU A 772 11.91 -27.59 -4.55
CA GLU A 772 13.22 -27.35 -5.16
C GLU A 772 13.37 -25.84 -5.40
N CYS A 773 14.49 -25.26 -4.95
CA CYS A 773 14.79 -23.83 -5.11
C CYS A 773 13.73 -22.85 -4.57
N GLY A 774 12.91 -23.27 -3.59
CA GLY A 774 11.80 -22.47 -3.04
C GLY A 774 10.48 -22.56 -3.83
N ALA A 775 10.36 -23.49 -4.79
CA ALA A 775 9.14 -23.76 -5.57
C ALA A 775 8.72 -25.23 -5.49
N CYS A 776 7.41 -25.50 -5.55
CA CYS A 776 6.86 -26.85 -5.47
C CYS A 776 6.71 -27.53 -6.84
N HIS A 777 7.45 -28.62 -7.04
CA HIS A 777 7.30 -29.54 -8.17
C HIS A 777 6.31 -30.66 -7.79
N CYS A 778 5.06 -30.52 -8.25
CA CYS A 778 3.98 -31.46 -7.96
C CYS A 778 4.19 -32.83 -8.62
N THR A 779 3.93 -33.91 -7.89
CA THR A 779 4.22 -35.29 -8.35
C THR A 779 3.10 -35.92 -9.19
N ASP A 780 1.88 -35.40 -9.12
CA ASP A 780 0.78 -35.71 -10.03
C ASP A 780 0.39 -34.44 -10.83
N PRO A 781 0.48 -34.44 -12.18
CA PRO A 781 0.27 -33.25 -13.01
C PRO A 781 -1.16 -32.70 -13.02
N LYS A 782 -2.11 -33.34 -12.31
CA LYS A 782 -3.43 -32.78 -12.02
C LYS A 782 -3.39 -31.63 -11.00
N PHE A 783 -2.35 -31.59 -10.15
CA PHE A 783 -2.17 -30.59 -9.11
C PHE A 783 -1.20 -29.49 -9.56
N GLN A 784 -1.55 -28.26 -9.23
CA GLN A 784 -0.95 -27.02 -9.70
C GLN A 784 -1.02 -25.97 -8.57
N GLY A 785 -0.49 -24.76 -8.81
CA GLY A 785 -0.39 -23.70 -7.80
C GLY A 785 0.90 -23.78 -6.97
N PRO A 786 1.30 -22.68 -6.29
CA PRO A 786 2.58 -22.54 -5.60
C PRO A 786 2.91 -23.62 -4.58
N THR A 787 1.91 -24.30 -4.00
CA THR A 787 2.10 -25.39 -3.03
C THR A 787 1.38 -26.68 -3.43
N CYS A 788 1.03 -26.86 -4.71
CA CYS A 788 0.26 -27.99 -5.24
C CYS A 788 -1.18 -28.11 -4.68
N GLU A 789 -1.77 -26.99 -4.23
CA GLU A 789 -3.11 -26.91 -3.66
C GLU A 789 -4.25 -26.91 -4.70
N ILE A 790 -3.99 -26.44 -5.93
CA ILE A 790 -5.03 -26.26 -6.96
C ILE A 790 -5.15 -27.54 -7.77
N CYS A 791 -6.34 -28.14 -7.82
CA CYS A 791 -6.64 -29.27 -8.70
C CYS A 791 -7.77 -28.90 -9.68
N PRO A 792 -7.46 -28.33 -10.87
CA PRO A 792 -8.48 -27.90 -11.83
C PRO A 792 -9.34 -29.04 -12.39
N THR A 793 -8.88 -30.29 -12.25
CA THR A 793 -9.57 -31.51 -12.71
C THR A 793 -10.23 -32.30 -11.59
N CYS A 794 -10.22 -31.82 -10.35
CA CYS A 794 -10.94 -32.44 -9.25
C CYS A 794 -12.40 -31.96 -9.25
N PRO A 795 -13.40 -32.81 -8.94
CA PRO A 795 -14.77 -32.36 -8.71
C PRO A 795 -14.82 -31.31 -7.60
N GLY A 796 -15.66 -30.29 -7.76
CA GLY A 796 -15.92 -29.34 -6.68
C GLY A 796 -16.75 -29.98 -5.56
N VAL A 797 -16.65 -29.44 -4.34
CA VAL A 797 -17.40 -29.90 -3.15
C VAL A 797 -18.91 -30.03 -3.42
N CYS A 798 -19.47 -29.14 -4.23
CA CYS A 798 -20.86 -29.23 -4.70
C CYS A 798 -21.10 -30.51 -5.53
N THR A 799 -20.27 -30.80 -6.52
CA THR A 799 -20.45 -31.99 -7.38
C THR A 799 -20.24 -33.28 -6.61
N GLU A 800 -19.27 -33.34 -5.70
CA GLU A 800 -19.00 -34.53 -4.88
C GLU A 800 -20.16 -34.87 -3.94
N HIS A 801 -20.75 -33.88 -3.28
CA HIS A 801 -21.80 -34.10 -2.29
C HIS A 801 -23.22 -34.06 -2.87
N LYS A 802 -23.40 -33.61 -4.13
CA LYS A 802 -24.68 -33.51 -4.84
C LYS A 802 -25.62 -34.69 -4.58
N GLU A 803 -25.17 -35.90 -4.93
CA GLU A 803 -25.96 -37.13 -4.86
C GLU A 803 -26.39 -37.45 -3.42
N CYS A 804 -25.51 -37.19 -2.46
CA CYS A 804 -25.75 -37.44 -1.04
C CYS A 804 -26.71 -36.42 -0.42
N VAL A 805 -26.62 -35.15 -0.82
CA VAL A 805 -27.60 -34.13 -0.44
C VAL A 805 -28.94 -34.45 -1.08
N GLN A 806 -28.98 -34.82 -2.36
CA GLN A 806 -30.22 -35.15 -3.05
C GLN A 806 -30.94 -36.37 -2.42
N CYS A 807 -30.21 -37.44 -2.11
CA CYS A 807 -30.82 -38.64 -1.53
C CYS A 807 -31.31 -38.40 -0.09
N ARG A 808 -30.54 -37.68 0.76
CA ARG A 808 -30.95 -37.41 2.16
C ARG A 808 -31.97 -36.27 2.29
N ALA A 809 -32.01 -35.33 1.34
CA ALA A 809 -32.99 -34.24 1.33
C ALA A 809 -34.33 -34.64 0.71
N PHE A 810 -34.30 -35.33 -0.43
CA PHE A 810 -35.49 -35.55 -1.28
C PHE A 810 -35.81 -37.03 -1.54
N GLY A 811 -34.96 -37.97 -1.11
CA GLY A 811 -35.16 -39.40 -1.33
C GLY A 811 -34.96 -39.85 -2.78
N THR A 812 -34.20 -39.10 -3.58
CA THR A 812 -33.97 -39.35 -5.02
C THR A 812 -32.50 -39.19 -5.43
N GLY A 813 -32.16 -39.67 -6.62
CA GLY A 813 -30.80 -39.59 -7.19
C GLY A 813 -30.07 -40.94 -7.15
N GLU A 814 -28.92 -41.04 -7.82
CA GLU A 814 -28.26 -42.33 -8.08
C GLU A 814 -27.83 -43.10 -6.81
N LYS A 815 -27.58 -42.39 -5.70
CA LYS A 815 -27.25 -42.98 -4.39
C LYS A 815 -28.48 -43.36 -3.54
N GLN A 816 -29.71 -43.29 -4.06
CA GLN A 816 -30.94 -43.57 -3.29
C GLN A 816 -30.90 -44.90 -2.50
N ASP A 817 -30.46 -46.00 -3.13
CA ASP A 817 -30.44 -47.34 -2.51
C ASP A 817 -29.27 -47.57 -1.52
N VAL A 818 -28.26 -46.69 -1.51
CA VAL A 818 -27.07 -46.77 -0.63
C VAL A 818 -26.96 -45.59 0.34
N CYS A 819 -27.93 -44.68 0.32
CA CYS A 819 -27.90 -43.35 0.94
C CYS A 819 -27.51 -43.37 2.43
N GLU A 820 -28.12 -44.23 3.24
CA GLU A 820 -27.84 -44.33 4.69
C GLU A 820 -26.42 -44.84 5.01
N ARG A 821 -25.78 -45.55 4.08
CA ARG A 821 -24.42 -46.08 4.26
C ARG A 821 -23.38 -45.06 3.82
N ASP A 822 -23.53 -44.56 2.60
CA ASP A 822 -22.46 -43.87 1.87
C ASP A 822 -22.51 -42.33 2.04
N CYS A 823 -23.61 -41.79 2.57
CA CYS A 823 -23.86 -40.34 2.69
C CYS A 823 -24.00 -39.84 4.14
N SER A 824 -23.53 -40.63 5.11
CA SER A 824 -23.58 -40.36 6.55
C SER A 824 -22.58 -39.29 7.05
N SER A 825 -21.65 -38.84 6.20
CA SER A 825 -20.48 -38.04 6.55
C SER A 825 -20.72 -36.58 6.97
N PHE A 826 -21.95 -36.05 6.84
CA PHE A 826 -22.29 -34.68 7.20
C PHE A 826 -23.66 -34.55 7.87
N ARG A 827 -23.85 -33.48 8.67
CA ARG A 827 -25.16 -33.12 9.24
C ARG A 827 -26.00 -32.39 8.20
N LEU A 828 -27.23 -32.85 7.93
CA LEU A 828 -28.14 -32.21 6.98
C LEU A 828 -29.31 -31.52 7.70
N VAL A 829 -29.53 -30.25 7.37
CA VAL A 829 -30.58 -29.38 7.93
C VAL A 829 -31.45 -28.86 6.78
N LYS A 830 -32.76 -29.04 6.85
CA LYS A 830 -33.68 -28.48 5.85
C LYS A 830 -34.12 -27.06 6.23
N VAL A 831 -34.11 -26.14 5.27
CA VAL A 831 -34.61 -24.75 5.42
C VAL A 831 -35.75 -24.50 4.43
N LYS A 832 -36.76 -23.73 4.83
CA LYS A 832 -37.98 -23.57 4.03
C LYS A 832 -37.82 -22.70 2.79
N ASP A 833 -37.01 -21.66 2.91
CA ASP A 833 -36.92 -20.55 1.94
C ASP A 833 -35.44 -20.23 1.67
N ARG A 834 -35.13 -19.73 0.48
CA ARG A 834 -33.75 -19.53 0.03
C ARG A 834 -33.01 -18.43 0.79
N GLU A 835 -33.71 -17.41 1.27
CA GLU A 835 -33.15 -16.34 2.12
C GLU A 835 -32.73 -16.83 3.52
N LYS A 836 -33.13 -18.05 3.90
CA LYS A 836 -32.82 -18.67 5.21
C LYS A 836 -31.65 -19.65 5.14
N LEU A 837 -30.99 -19.79 3.98
CA LEU A 837 -29.65 -20.36 3.94
C LEU A 837 -28.67 -19.45 4.70
N PRO A 838 -27.64 -19.99 5.38
CA PRO A 838 -26.61 -19.17 6.02
C PRO A 838 -25.99 -18.17 5.02
N GLN A 839 -25.67 -16.97 5.49
CA GLN A 839 -24.92 -15.97 4.71
C GLN A 839 -23.45 -15.94 5.14
N PRO A 840 -22.51 -15.55 4.26
CA PRO A 840 -21.08 -15.50 4.58
C PRO A 840 -20.73 -14.37 5.56
N VAL A 841 -20.90 -14.64 6.86
CA VAL A 841 -20.38 -13.83 7.96
C VAL A 841 -18.94 -14.26 8.27
N GLN A 842 -18.09 -13.31 8.68
CA GLN A 842 -16.63 -13.37 8.59
C GLN A 842 -15.92 -14.32 9.58
N SER A 843 -16.15 -15.64 9.50
CA SER A 843 -15.32 -16.61 10.26
C SER A 843 -15.07 -17.98 9.62
N PHE A 844 -15.88 -18.48 8.68
CA PHE A 844 -15.73 -19.85 8.15
C PHE A 844 -15.93 -19.94 6.62
N PRO A 845 -15.28 -20.90 5.93
CA PRO A 845 -15.50 -21.15 4.51
C PRO A 845 -16.87 -21.81 4.27
N LEU A 846 -17.84 -20.97 3.87
CA LEU A 846 -19.20 -21.36 3.49
C LEU A 846 -19.32 -21.39 1.96
N MET A 847 -19.63 -22.56 1.38
CA MET A 847 -19.88 -22.72 -0.06
C MET A 847 -21.37 -22.81 -0.35
N HIS A 848 -21.86 -22.00 -1.30
CA HIS A 848 -23.22 -22.09 -1.83
C HIS A 848 -23.24 -22.92 -3.11
N CYS A 849 -24.04 -23.99 -3.11
CA CYS A 849 -24.22 -24.91 -4.22
C CYS A 849 -25.60 -24.75 -4.85
N LYS A 850 -25.66 -24.77 -6.18
CA LYS A 850 -26.90 -24.82 -6.97
C LYS A 850 -26.79 -25.97 -7.96
N GLU A 851 -27.64 -26.97 -7.82
CA GLU A 851 -27.59 -28.22 -8.59
C GLU A 851 -28.95 -28.57 -9.21
N ARG A 852 -28.93 -29.45 -10.22
CA ARG A 852 -30.13 -29.98 -10.87
C ARG A 852 -30.38 -31.45 -10.55
N ASP A 853 -31.64 -31.81 -10.36
CA ASP A 853 -32.10 -33.20 -10.28
C ASP A 853 -32.33 -33.82 -11.68
N ALA A 854 -32.89 -35.03 -11.71
CA ALA A 854 -33.19 -35.74 -12.96
C ALA A 854 -34.44 -35.21 -13.70
N ASN A 855 -35.19 -34.28 -13.11
CA ASN A 855 -36.41 -33.66 -13.67
C ASN A 855 -36.14 -32.24 -14.21
N ASP A 856 -34.87 -31.84 -14.30
CA ASP A 856 -34.40 -30.48 -14.64
C ASP A 856 -34.83 -29.39 -13.62
N CYS A 857 -35.21 -29.80 -12.40
CA CYS A 857 -35.53 -28.91 -11.29
C CYS A 857 -34.27 -28.54 -10.50
N TRP A 858 -34.22 -27.30 -10.01
CA TRP A 858 -33.08 -26.80 -9.23
C TRP A 858 -33.26 -27.00 -7.73
N PHE A 859 -32.22 -27.48 -7.06
CA PHE A 859 -32.09 -27.42 -5.60
C PHE A 859 -30.86 -26.60 -5.20
N TYR A 860 -30.97 -25.96 -4.03
CA TYR A 860 -29.95 -25.09 -3.46
C TYR A 860 -29.56 -25.62 -2.08
N TYR A 861 -28.27 -25.61 -1.79
CA TYR A 861 -27.77 -25.93 -0.47
C TYR A 861 -26.47 -25.19 -0.18
N THR A 862 -26.06 -25.15 1.08
CA THR A 862 -24.72 -24.72 1.50
C THR A 862 -23.95 -25.87 2.10
N TYR A 863 -22.62 -25.85 2.00
CA TYR A 863 -21.70 -26.72 2.72
C TYR A 863 -20.74 -25.86 3.55
N ALA A 864 -20.55 -26.20 4.82
CA ALA A 864 -19.60 -25.56 5.71
C ALA A 864 -18.92 -26.60 6.61
N ILE A 865 -17.69 -26.32 7.05
CA ILE A 865 -17.00 -27.09 8.09
C ILE A 865 -17.02 -26.23 9.35
N ASN A 866 -17.62 -26.76 10.43
CA ASN A 866 -17.78 -26.01 11.68
C ASN A 866 -16.54 -26.17 12.57
N ASN A 867 -16.42 -25.37 13.63
CA ASN A 867 -15.22 -25.31 14.49
C ASN A 867 -14.86 -26.63 15.22
N SER A 868 -15.77 -27.61 15.21
CA SER A 868 -15.58 -28.97 15.76
C SER A 868 -15.19 -30.01 14.69
N THR A 869 -14.75 -29.59 13.50
CA THR A 869 -14.43 -30.44 12.32
C THR A 869 -15.56 -31.28 11.72
N GLU A 870 -16.77 -31.27 12.27
CA GLU A 870 -17.95 -31.84 11.60
C GLU A 870 -18.42 -30.94 10.44
N PRO A 871 -18.67 -31.50 9.24
CA PRO A 871 -19.27 -30.76 8.13
C PRO A 871 -20.81 -30.70 8.24
N GLU A 872 -21.36 -29.54 7.92
CA GLU A 872 -22.79 -29.22 8.01
C GLU A 872 -23.32 -28.70 6.67
N VAL A 873 -24.52 -29.18 6.31
CA VAL A 873 -25.21 -28.87 5.06
C VAL A 873 -26.61 -28.33 5.34
N HIS A 874 -26.92 -27.15 4.84
CA HIS A 874 -28.28 -26.59 4.84
C HIS A 874 -28.87 -26.69 3.44
N VAL A 875 -30.02 -27.32 3.27
CA VAL A 875 -30.68 -27.55 1.96
C VAL A 875 -32.09 -26.96 1.94
N VAL A 876 -32.47 -26.33 0.82
CA VAL A 876 -33.84 -25.79 0.66
C VAL A 876 -34.84 -26.93 0.49
N GLU A 877 -35.94 -26.89 1.24
CA GLU A 877 -36.95 -27.96 1.33
C GLU A 877 -37.78 -28.13 0.04
N THR A 878 -37.84 -27.10 -0.81
CA THR A 878 -38.59 -27.07 -2.07
C THR A 878 -37.68 -27.01 -3.30
N LEU A 879 -38.04 -27.75 -4.34
CA LEU A 879 -37.37 -27.75 -5.65
C LEU A 879 -37.91 -26.60 -6.52
N GLU A 880 -37.01 -25.77 -7.08
CA GLU A 880 -37.33 -24.77 -8.11
C GLU A 880 -37.43 -25.46 -9.48
N CYS A 881 -38.58 -26.09 -9.76
CA CYS A 881 -38.89 -26.62 -11.09
C CYS A 881 -39.37 -25.51 -12.05
N PRO A 882 -38.98 -25.53 -13.35
CA PRO A 882 -39.56 -24.63 -14.33
C PRO A 882 -41.05 -24.97 -14.55
N ALA A 883 -41.93 -23.98 -14.39
CA ALA A 883 -43.35 -24.15 -14.73
C ALA A 883 -43.51 -24.39 -16.24
N GLY A 884 -44.26 -25.43 -16.60
CA GLY A 884 -44.55 -25.73 -18.00
C GLY A 884 -45.27 -24.56 -18.69
N PRO A 885 -44.99 -24.29 -19.99
CA PRO A 885 -45.57 -23.15 -20.69
C PRO A 885 -47.10 -23.31 -20.77
N ASP A 886 -47.83 -22.23 -20.46
CA ASP A 886 -49.29 -22.23 -20.56
C ASP A 886 -49.71 -22.47 -22.02
N ILE A 887 -50.40 -23.59 -22.24
CA ILE A 887 -50.82 -24.07 -23.56
C ILE A 887 -51.96 -23.19 -24.11
N ILE A 888 -52.74 -22.54 -23.24
CA ILE A 888 -53.93 -21.75 -23.62
C ILE A 888 -53.57 -20.58 -24.57
N PRO A 889 -52.63 -19.66 -24.24
CA PRO A 889 -52.25 -18.58 -25.15
C PRO A 889 -51.58 -19.08 -26.44
N ILE A 890 -50.84 -20.21 -26.39
CA ILE A 890 -50.17 -20.77 -27.57
C ILE A 890 -51.21 -21.32 -28.56
N VAL A 891 -52.17 -22.12 -28.09
CA VAL A 891 -53.25 -22.66 -28.94
C VAL A 891 -54.15 -21.53 -29.45
N ALA A 892 -54.49 -20.55 -28.61
CA ALA A 892 -55.28 -19.38 -29.04
C ALA A 892 -54.56 -18.58 -30.14
N GLY A 893 -53.25 -18.35 -30.01
CA GLY A 893 -52.43 -17.67 -31.02
C GLY A 893 -52.37 -18.42 -32.36
N VAL A 894 -52.20 -19.75 -32.33
CA VAL A 894 -52.18 -20.58 -33.55
C VAL A 894 -53.54 -20.58 -34.25
N VAL A 895 -54.64 -20.74 -33.51
CA VAL A 895 -56.01 -20.73 -34.08
C VAL A 895 -56.33 -19.34 -34.68
N ALA A 896 -56.01 -18.26 -33.96
CA ALA A 896 -56.20 -16.90 -34.48
C ALA A 896 -55.37 -16.64 -35.75
N GLY A 897 -54.12 -17.12 -35.78
CA GLY A 897 -53.24 -17.03 -36.95
C GLY A 897 -53.82 -17.76 -38.17
N ILE A 898 -54.31 -18.99 -38.02
CA ILE A 898 -54.93 -19.77 -39.10
C ILE A 898 -56.18 -19.07 -39.64
N VAL A 899 -57.04 -18.53 -38.76
CA VAL A 899 -58.25 -17.79 -39.16
C VAL A 899 -57.91 -16.50 -39.89
N LEU A 900 -56.91 -15.74 -39.43
CA LEU A 900 -56.45 -14.52 -40.09
C LEU A 900 -55.80 -14.79 -41.46
N ILE A 901 -55.02 -15.86 -41.59
CA ILE A 901 -54.46 -16.29 -42.89
C ILE A 901 -55.58 -16.72 -43.84
N GLY A 902 -56.58 -17.47 -43.36
CA GLY A 902 -57.76 -17.83 -44.16
C GLY A 902 -58.56 -16.62 -44.64
N LEU A 903 -58.80 -15.64 -43.77
CA LEU A 903 -59.44 -14.37 -44.13
C LEU A 903 -58.60 -13.55 -45.12
N ALA A 904 -57.28 -13.48 -44.93
CA ALA A 904 -56.37 -12.79 -45.85
C ALA A 904 -56.38 -13.44 -47.25
N LEU A 905 -56.33 -14.78 -47.32
CA LEU A 905 -56.42 -15.52 -48.59
C LEU A 905 -57.79 -15.34 -49.27
N LEU A 906 -58.90 -15.33 -48.52
CA LEU A 906 -60.22 -15.04 -49.06
C LEU A 906 -60.35 -13.59 -49.57
N LEU A 907 -59.76 -12.61 -48.86
CA LEU A 907 -59.72 -11.22 -49.30
C LEU A 907 -58.84 -11.03 -50.54
N ILE A 908 -57.68 -11.70 -50.60
CA ILE A 908 -56.80 -11.70 -51.78
C ILE A 908 -57.49 -12.38 -52.98
N TRP A 909 -58.13 -13.53 -52.78
CA TRP A 909 -58.89 -14.20 -53.84
C TRP A 909 -60.06 -13.35 -54.32
N LYS A 910 -60.84 -12.74 -53.41
CA LYS A 910 -61.92 -11.81 -53.76
C LYS A 910 -61.41 -10.57 -54.50
N LEU A 911 -60.26 -10.02 -54.10
CA LEU A 911 -59.62 -8.90 -54.79
C LEU A 911 -59.14 -9.30 -56.19
N LEU A 912 -58.53 -10.49 -56.34
CA LEU A 912 -58.10 -11.03 -57.64
C LEU A 912 -59.30 -11.32 -58.57
N MET A 913 -60.38 -11.89 -58.04
CA MET A 913 -61.64 -12.06 -58.77
C MET A 913 -62.21 -10.71 -59.21
N ILE A 914 -62.29 -9.72 -58.32
CA ILE A 914 -62.76 -8.36 -58.67
C ILE A 914 -61.84 -7.70 -59.72
N ILE A 915 -60.53 -7.93 -59.68
CA ILE A 915 -59.59 -7.43 -60.71
C ILE A 915 -59.77 -8.17 -62.04
N HIS A 916 -60.06 -9.48 -62.02
CA HIS A 916 -60.34 -10.27 -63.20
C HIS A 916 -61.68 -9.87 -63.83
N ASP A 917 -62.76 -9.82 -63.04
CA ASP A 917 -64.09 -9.37 -63.46
C ASP A 917 -64.05 -7.94 -64.00
N ARG A 918 -63.32 -7.01 -63.37
CA ARG A 918 -63.17 -5.64 -63.92
C ARG A 918 -62.33 -5.59 -65.19
N ARG A 919 -61.37 -6.52 -65.39
CA ARG A 919 -60.61 -6.63 -66.65
C ARG A 919 -61.47 -7.21 -67.77
N GLU A 920 -62.19 -8.30 -67.51
CA GLU A 920 -63.10 -8.90 -68.49
C GLU A 920 -64.32 -8.01 -68.77
N PHE A 921 -64.85 -7.27 -67.79
CA PHE A 921 -65.87 -6.25 -68.02
C PHE A 921 -65.34 -5.09 -68.88
N ALA A 922 -64.14 -4.56 -68.60
CA ALA A 922 -63.54 -3.50 -69.42
C ALA A 922 -63.20 -3.98 -70.85
N LYS A 923 -62.82 -5.24 -71.00
CA LYS A 923 -62.63 -5.90 -72.30
C LYS A 923 -63.96 -6.10 -73.02
N PHE A 924 -65.01 -6.53 -72.34
CA PHE A 924 -66.36 -6.66 -72.87
C PHE A 924 -66.96 -5.31 -73.29
N GLU A 925 -66.75 -4.23 -72.52
CA GLU A 925 -67.13 -2.89 -72.97
C GLU A 925 -66.32 -2.43 -74.18
N LYS A 926 -65.02 -2.73 -74.25
CA LYS A 926 -64.19 -2.44 -75.43
C LYS A 926 -64.66 -3.21 -76.67
N GLU A 927 -65.00 -4.48 -76.53
CA GLU A 927 -65.57 -5.32 -77.58
C GLU A 927 -66.95 -4.82 -78.00
N LYS A 928 -67.83 -4.46 -77.05
CA LYS A 928 -69.16 -3.86 -77.29
C LYS A 928 -69.10 -2.50 -77.97
N MET A 929 -68.13 -1.65 -77.64
CA MET A 929 -67.90 -0.36 -78.30
C MET A 929 -67.37 -0.56 -79.73
N ASN A 930 -66.51 -1.56 -79.95
CA ASN A 930 -66.06 -1.95 -81.29
C ASN A 930 -67.14 -2.68 -82.11
N ALA A 931 -68.20 -3.19 -81.46
CA ALA A 931 -69.32 -3.90 -82.10
C ALA A 931 -70.48 -3.00 -82.56
N LYS A 932 -70.37 -1.67 -82.40
CA LYS A 932 -71.25 -0.72 -83.10
C LYS A 932 -70.75 -0.50 -84.53
N TRP A 933 -71.11 -1.43 -85.42
CA TRP A 933 -71.06 -1.19 -86.86
C TRP A 933 -72.37 -0.61 -87.37
N ASP A 934 -72.26 0.21 -88.40
CA ASP A 934 -73.36 0.94 -89.01
C ASP A 934 -74.33 -0.01 -89.74
N THR A 935 -75.61 0.37 -89.81
CA THR A 935 -76.59 -0.30 -90.69
C THR A 935 -76.44 0.19 -92.12
N GLY A 936 -75.27 -0.08 -92.72
CA GLY A 936 -74.98 0.16 -94.14
C GLY A 936 -75.68 -0.86 -95.05
N GLU A 937 -76.20 -0.40 -96.19
CA GLU A 937 -77.17 -1.14 -96.99
C GLU A 937 -76.60 -2.26 -97.87
N ASN A 938 -77.48 -3.21 -98.24
CA ASN A 938 -77.20 -4.35 -99.11
C ASN A 938 -76.89 -3.91 -100.56
N PRO A 939 -75.67 -4.13 -101.11
CA PRO A 939 -75.29 -3.66 -102.45
C PRO A 939 -76.01 -4.28 -103.65
N ILE A 940 -76.92 -5.26 -103.45
CA ILE A 940 -77.50 -6.08 -104.53
C ILE A 940 -78.99 -5.78 -104.78
N TYR A 941 -79.69 -5.07 -103.88
CA TYR A 941 -81.13 -4.81 -104.04
C TYR A 941 -81.42 -3.46 -104.70
N LYS A 942 -82.14 -3.48 -105.85
CA LYS A 942 -82.71 -2.29 -106.50
C LYS A 942 -84.23 -2.46 -106.63
N SER A 943 -85.00 -1.67 -105.89
CA SER A 943 -86.46 -1.59 -106.04
C SER A 943 -86.83 -0.68 -107.23
N ALA A 944 -87.82 -1.10 -108.02
CA ALA A 944 -88.19 -0.45 -109.28
C ALA A 944 -89.44 0.42 -109.15
N VAL A 945 -89.36 1.52 -108.39
CA VAL A 945 -90.44 2.53 -108.29
C VAL A 945 -89.86 3.95 -108.35
N THR A 946 -90.42 4.80 -109.20
CA THR A 946 -90.04 6.21 -109.36
C THR A 946 -91.26 7.14 -109.41
N THR A 947 -91.41 8.00 -108.42
CA THR A 947 -92.30 9.18 -108.51
C THR A 947 -91.76 10.32 -107.64
N VAL A 948 -91.82 11.56 -108.15
CA VAL A 948 -91.33 12.78 -107.46
C VAL A 948 -92.38 13.88 -107.53
N ILE A 949 -92.83 14.39 -106.38
CA ILE A 949 -93.78 15.49 -106.18
C ILE A 949 -93.45 16.10 -104.80
N ASN A 950 -93.39 17.41 -104.54
CA ASN A 950 -93.28 18.64 -105.36
C ASN A 950 -92.72 19.75 -104.41
N PRO A 951 -91.80 20.65 -104.84
CA PRO A 951 -91.20 21.65 -103.94
C PRO A 951 -92.13 22.81 -103.56
N LYS A 952 -93.02 22.63 -102.57
CA LYS A 952 -93.63 23.74 -101.82
C LYS A 952 -94.32 23.31 -100.51
N TYR A 953 -93.69 23.59 -99.36
CA TYR A 953 -94.36 24.19 -98.18
C TYR A 953 -93.32 24.61 -97.13
N GLU A 954 -93.28 25.91 -96.80
CA GLU A 954 -92.66 26.42 -95.57
C GLU A 954 -93.71 26.39 -94.45
N GLY A 955 -93.32 26.02 -93.21
CA GLY A 955 -94.26 25.46 -92.22
C GLY A 955 -94.36 26.13 -90.84
N LYS A 956 -93.63 27.24 -90.61
CA LYS A 956 -93.35 27.89 -89.30
C LYS A 956 -92.36 27.15 -88.40
#